data_AF-A0A1E3BHN3-F1
#
_entry.id   AF-A0A1E3BHN3-F1
#
_cell.length_a   1.000
_cell.length_b   1.000
_cell.length_c   1.000
_cell.angle_alpha   90.00
_cell.angle_beta   90.00
_cell.angle_gamma   90.00
#
_symmetry.space_group_name_H-M   'P 1'
#
loop_
_entity.id
_entity.type
_entity.pdbx_description
1 polymer ?
#
loop_
_entity_poly.entity_id
_entity_poly.type
_entity_poly.pdbx_seq_one_letter_code
_entity_poly.pdbx_strand_id
1 'polypeptide(L)'
;MLSFPKSPMLLGLGKRLKFPVPTRSFASSNEPDVDPSQLEVRHAASLSGKQGTEQLSESIKPWAERLDDLNQGARLPRSVQALYLRPLRRKAQYGLPVCDLQLRSYSVRNVEFFADFAIRAAYYLKLPVSGPVPLPRIVERWTFPRSNFVHKKSQENFERITLRRLIQIKDGNPQTVQTWLAFLRKHSFYGVGLKANVWEHESLDVAKTMDDAMPEIEQSLEPHLSQFGQRKDRGGDQSILDILESERFTQNKGPLTDSLFPSLFSIILFIFYFYFLFLCFGMNPKANIAYNGQSFTRLCLSARNRVRFKGLIQNRGSSYSTKTSSATHKTIFSGIQPTGIPHLGNYLGALREWVQLQNGATEGTKLLFSVVDLHALTVPQDAPRLRNWRKEMFATLLAVGLDPARSAIFYQSDVPAHTELFWILSTVASMGYLSRMTQWKSKLQLPENTNLEDSAARSKLRLGLFSYPVLQAADILVHRATHVPVGEDQRQHLEFSRNTANSFNHLYGSIFPLPEALISPAKRVMSFKEPTLKMSKSHPDERSRILLSDTPEEIHKKIKGALTDSEPQLNYDPDNRPGVSNLIEILGHFEGKSCDEVVSEFQHSSLRALKEHVANRVAIDLQPIREKYFALMENKTYLEDVANQGSQAARSNAEGTMTQVKEALGL
;
A
#
# COMPACT_ATOMS: atom_id res chain seq x y z
N MET A 1 23.96 -34.78 43.15
CA MET A 1 22.79 -34.82 44.06
C MET A 1 23.01 -33.78 45.13
N LEU A 2 22.16 -32.76 45.20
CA LEU A 2 21.71 -32.13 46.45
C LEU A 2 20.69 -31.03 46.09
N SER A 3 19.57 -31.13 46.78
CA SER A 3 18.25 -30.56 46.55
C SER A 3 18.10 -29.14 47.09
N PHE A 4 17.52 -28.25 46.30
CA PHE A 4 17.03 -26.95 46.78
C PHE A 4 15.64 -27.10 47.46
N PRO A 5 15.38 -26.39 48.57
CA PRO A 5 14.15 -26.57 49.35
C PRO A 5 12.96 -25.75 48.84
N LYS A 6 11.79 -26.24 49.26
CA LYS A 6 10.40 -25.88 48.94
C LYS A 6 10.04 -24.43 49.31
N SER A 7 9.22 -23.79 48.47
CA SER A 7 8.38 -22.65 48.85
C SER A 7 6.95 -23.15 49.17
N PRO A 8 6.29 -22.70 50.25
CA PRO A 8 4.92 -23.12 50.55
C PRO A 8 3.89 -22.21 49.89
N MET A 9 2.82 -22.83 49.36
CA MET A 9 1.53 -22.21 49.10
C MET A 9 0.89 -21.71 50.40
N LEU A 10 0.29 -20.52 50.38
CA LEU A 10 -0.76 -20.11 51.31
C LEU A 10 -1.89 -19.42 50.55
N LEU A 11 -3.02 -20.13 50.47
CA LEU A 11 -4.36 -19.57 50.26
C LEU A 11 -4.72 -18.65 51.43
N GLY A 12 -5.44 -17.55 51.17
CA GLY A 12 -6.10 -16.81 52.25
C GLY A 12 -6.71 -15.46 51.88
N LEU A 13 -7.98 -15.50 51.49
CA LEU A 13 -9.07 -14.57 51.90
C LEU A 13 -8.85 -13.05 51.82
N GLY A 14 -9.64 -12.43 50.94
CA GLY A 14 -9.79 -10.98 50.84
C GLY A 14 -10.42 -10.35 52.07
N LYS A 15 -9.87 -9.19 52.46
CA LYS A 15 -10.58 -8.16 53.24
C LYS A 15 -10.31 -6.80 52.61
N ARG A 16 -11.40 -6.13 52.21
CA ARG A 16 -11.44 -4.72 51.83
C ARG A 16 -10.93 -3.87 53.00
N LEU A 17 -9.92 -3.03 52.75
CA LEU A 17 -9.56 -1.93 53.65
C LEU A 17 -9.60 -0.63 52.85
N LYS A 18 -10.55 0.23 53.22
CA LYS A 18 -10.63 1.65 52.83
C LYS A 18 -9.65 2.41 53.73
N PHE A 19 -8.80 3.26 53.17
CA PHE A 19 -8.08 4.29 53.91
C PHE A 19 -8.25 5.67 53.23
N PRO A 20 -8.17 6.77 54.01
CA PRO A 20 -8.86 8.03 53.74
C PRO A 20 -7.99 9.05 53.01
N VAL A 21 -8.66 10.00 52.35
CA VAL A 21 -8.07 11.16 51.68
C VAL A 21 -7.67 12.21 52.72
N PRO A 22 -6.43 12.73 52.72
CA PRO A 22 -6.06 13.87 53.55
C PRO A 22 -6.35 15.21 52.83
N THR A 23 -7.08 16.07 53.52
CA THR A 23 -7.35 17.48 53.21
C THR A 23 -6.35 18.42 53.87
N ARG A 24 -5.84 19.42 53.12
CA ARG A 24 -5.44 20.81 53.48
C ARG A 24 -4.42 21.30 52.43
N SER A 25 -4.27 22.57 52.05
CA SER A 25 -4.96 23.86 52.29
C SER A 25 -4.25 24.86 51.38
N PHE A 26 -4.97 25.69 50.61
CA PHE A 26 -4.38 26.84 49.93
C PHE A 26 -4.82 28.12 50.63
N ALA A 27 -3.84 28.94 51.00
CA ALA A 27 -4.03 30.24 51.63
C ALA A 27 -4.44 31.30 50.59
N SER A 28 -5.33 32.19 51.01
CA SER A 28 -5.80 33.38 50.30
C SER A 28 -5.13 34.65 50.85
N SER A 29 -4.94 35.65 50.00
CA SER A 29 -5.15 37.05 50.40
C SER A 29 -5.50 37.95 49.19
N ASN A 30 -6.62 38.65 49.35
CA ASN A 30 -7.06 39.99 48.89
C ASN A 30 -7.19 40.24 47.37
N GLU A 31 -8.21 40.90 46.80
CA GLU A 31 -9.26 41.82 47.28
C GLU A 31 -10.36 42.02 46.17
N PRO A 32 -11.40 42.90 46.28
CA PRO A 32 -12.82 42.52 46.27
C PRO A 32 -13.62 42.85 44.98
N ASP A 33 -14.82 42.27 44.90
CA ASP A 33 -15.88 42.50 43.92
C ASP A 33 -16.46 43.92 43.95
N VAL A 34 -16.78 44.48 42.77
CA VAL A 34 -17.67 45.65 42.60
C VAL A 34 -18.73 45.37 41.52
N ASP A 35 -19.97 45.69 41.89
CA ASP A 35 -21.27 45.49 41.23
C ASP A 35 -21.46 46.32 39.93
N PRO A 36 -22.08 45.79 38.86
CA PRO A 36 -22.23 46.48 37.60
C PRO A 36 -23.55 47.28 37.56
N SER A 37 -23.53 48.47 38.15
CA SER A 37 -24.50 49.52 37.83
C SER A 37 -23.83 50.87 38.07
N GLN A 38 -24.04 51.84 37.15
CA GLN A 38 -23.38 53.16 37.05
C GLN A 38 -22.07 53.11 36.20
N LEU A 39 -21.88 53.79 35.07
CA LEU A 39 -22.30 55.15 34.67
C LEU A 39 -22.36 55.33 33.15
N GLU A 40 -23.25 56.24 32.73
CA GLU A 40 -23.49 56.72 31.38
C GLU A 40 -22.51 57.83 30.90
N VAL A 41 -22.23 57.77 29.59
CA VAL A 41 -22.17 58.84 28.57
C VAL A 41 -21.51 60.20 28.90
N ARG A 42 -20.41 60.50 28.18
CA ARG A 42 -20.10 61.86 27.68
C ARG A 42 -19.48 61.80 26.27
N HIS A 43 -20.14 62.44 25.30
CA HIS A 43 -19.60 62.76 23.98
C HIS A 43 -18.99 64.18 23.99
N ALA A 44 -17.81 64.35 23.38
CA ALA A 44 -17.41 65.58 22.70
C ALA A 44 -16.26 65.30 21.72
N ALA A 45 -16.50 65.58 20.43
CA ALA A 45 -15.55 65.62 19.31
C ALA A 45 -14.63 66.86 19.45
N SER A 46 -13.51 67.09 18.75
CA SER A 46 -12.91 66.59 17.50
C SER A 46 -11.47 67.14 17.43
N LEU A 47 -10.54 66.49 16.72
CA LEU A 47 -9.66 67.09 15.68
C LEU A 47 -8.46 66.19 15.30
N SER A 48 -8.35 65.96 13.98
CA SER A 48 -7.16 65.69 13.16
C SER A 48 -6.36 64.38 13.29
N GLY A 49 -6.34 63.59 12.19
CA GLY A 49 -5.06 63.12 11.65
C GLY A 49 -4.82 61.62 11.36
N LYS A 50 -5.53 61.07 10.36
CA LYS A 50 -5.11 60.01 9.41
C LYS A 50 -4.84 58.55 9.88
N GLN A 51 -5.77 57.70 9.41
CA GLN A 51 -5.59 56.40 8.75
C GLN A 51 -5.01 55.23 9.55
N GLY A 52 -5.91 54.31 9.91
CA GLY A 52 -5.60 52.92 10.14
C GLY A 52 -6.44 52.32 11.27
N THR A 53 -7.57 51.70 10.91
CA THR A 53 -8.29 50.59 11.59
C THR A 53 -9.81 50.74 11.49
N GLU A 54 -10.34 50.59 10.27
CA GLU A 54 -11.69 50.07 10.09
C GLU A 54 -11.56 48.83 9.21
N GLN A 55 -11.67 47.64 9.81
CA GLN A 55 -12.21 46.44 9.18
C GLN A 55 -12.20 45.28 10.19
N LEU A 56 -13.29 44.50 10.14
CA LEU A 56 -13.51 43.16 10.72
C LEU A 56 -14.34 43.09 12.01
N SER A 57 -15.58 43.56 11.93
CA SER A 57 -16.70 42.93 12.63
C SER A 57 -17.85 42.64 11.64
N GLU A 58 -17.55 41.87 10.60
CA GLU A 58 -18.61 41.29 9.76
C GLU A 58 -19.15 40.01 10.39
N SER A 59 -20.46 39.99 10.62
CA SER A 59 -21.23 38.83 11.07
C SER A 59 -20.97 37.62 10.16
N ILE A 60 -20.50 36.53 10.76
CA ILE A 60 -20.24 35.24 10.12
C ILE A 60 -21.55 34.72 9.48
N LYS A 61 -21.72 34.87 8.16
CA LYS A 61 -22.89 34.36 7.42
C LYS A 61 -23.11 32.86 7.66
N PRO A 62 -24.36 32.37 7.77
CA PRO A 62 -24.69 30.94 7.80
C PRO A 62 -24.12 30.19 6.59
N TRP A 63 -23.67 28.95 6.79
CA TRP A 63 -22.95 28.18 5.76
C TRP A 63 -23.73 28.00 4.45
N ALA A 64 -25.07 27.93 4.52
CA ALA A 64 -25.93 27.80 3.34
C ALA A 64 -25.78 28.98 2.37
N GLU A 65 -25.66 30.20 2.88
CA GLU A 65 -25.53 31.41 2.07
C GLU A 65 -24.15 31.51 1.40
N ARG A 66 -23.09 31.01 2.06
CA ARG A 66 -21.75 30.94 1.46
C ARG A 66 -21.66 29.93 0.33
N LEU A 67 -22.48 28.87 0.38
CA LEU A 67 -22.58 27.87 -0.69
C LEU A 67 -23.26 28.45 -1.92
N ASP A 68 -24.27 29.31 -1.73
CA ASP A 68 -24.92 30.03 -2.83
C ASP A 68 -23.95 31.01 -3.50
N ASP A 69 -23.10 31.69 -2.72
CA ASP A 69 -22.01 32.53 -3.24
C ASP A 69 -20.95 31.73 -4.02
N LEU A 70 -20.60 30.50 -3.59
CA LEU A 70 -19.66 29.61 -4.29
C LEU A 70 -20.28 28.96 -5.55
N ASN A 71 -21.57 28.64 -5.53
CA ASN A 71 -22.29 28.04 -6.67
C ASN A 71 -22.50 29.04 -7.83
N GLN A 72 -22.38 30.35 -7.60
CA GLN A 72 -22.46 31.36 -8.66
C GLN A 72 -21.29 31.27 -9.65
N GLY A 73 -20.14 30.72 -9.25
CA GLY A 73 -18.93 30.64 -10.10
C GLY A 73 -18.60 29.25 -10.67
N ALA A 74 -19.01 28.16 -10.00
CA ALA A 74 -18.73 26.80 -10.47
C ALA A 74 -19.84 25.84 -10.02
N ARG A 75 -20.56 25.23 -10.97
CA ARG A 75 -21.52 24.15 -10.68
C ARG A 75 -20.77 22.94 -10.13
N LEU A 76 -20.76 22.77 -8.81
CA LEU A 76 -20.22 21.56 -8.18
C LEU A 76 -21.00 20.32 -8.69
N PRO A 77 -20.33 19.19 -8.98
CA PRO A 77 -21.02 17.95 -9.32
C PRO A 77 -22.03 17.57 -8.22
N ARG A 78 -23.19 17.03 -8.61
CA ARG A 78 -24.28 16.68 -7.66
C ARG A 78 -23.82 15.75 -6.52
N SER A 79 -22.84 14.88 -6.79
CA SER A 79 -22.21 14.01 -5.80
C SER A 79 -21.45 14.79 -4.72
N VAL A 80 -20.78 15.87 -5.10
CA VAL A 80 -20.06 16.76 -4.20
C VAL A 80 -21.04 17.64 -3.42
N GLN A 81 -22.09 18.14 -4.08
CA GLN A 81 -23.17 18.87 -3.42
C GLN A 81 -23.87 18.03 -2.34
N ALA A 82 -24.08 16.73 -2.60
CA ALA A 82 -24.74 15.82 -1.67
C ALA A 82 -24.02 15.70 -0.32
N LEU A 83 -22.67 15.80 -0.29
CA LEU A 83 -21.88 15.77 0.96
C LEU A 83 -22.21 16.94 1.90
N TYR A 84 -22.59 18.09 1.34
CA TYR A 84 -22.92 19.29 2.11
C TYR A 84 -24.39 19.31 2.57
N LEU A 85 -25.23 18.41 2.06
CA LEU A 85 -26.63 18.28 2.45
C LEU A 85 -26.77 17.28 3.60
N ARG A 86 -27.76 17.52 4.48
CA ARG A 86 -28.09 16.56 5.55
C ARG A 86 -28.52 15.21 4.94
N PRO A 87 -28.03 14.07 5.46
CA PRO A 87 -28.36 12.77 4.92
C PRO A 87 -29.85 12.46 5.13
N LEU A 88 -30.50 11.97 4.09
CA LEU A 88 -31.89 11.55 4.13
C LEU A 88 -32.07 10.34 5.03
N ARG A 89 -33.21 10.26 5.73
CA ARG A 89 -33.52 9.19 6.68
C ARG A 89 -34.91 8.63 6.46
N ARG A 90 -35.07 7.34 6.72
CA ARG A 90 -36.37 6.65 6.71
C ARG A 90 -36.91 6.54 8.13
N LYS A 91 -38.24 6.60 8.26
CA LYS A 91 -38.93 6.40 9.53
C LYS A 91 -38.97 4.90 9.86
N ALA A 92 -38.72 4.56 11.13
CA ALA A 92 -38.90 3.21 11.67
C ALA A 92 -40.40 2.92 11.84
N GLN A 93 -40.83 1.67 11.62
CA GLN A 93 -42.22 1.24 11.76
C GLN A 93 -42.54 0.80 13.20
N TYR A 94 -41.67 -0.02 13.79
CA TYR A 94 -41.81 -0.60 15.12
C TYR A 94 -40.77 -0.08 16.12
N GLY A 95 -39.65 0.46 15.61
CA GLY A 95 -38.59 1.05 16.43
C GLY A 95 -37.66 0.05 17.12
N LEU A 96 -37.70 -1.23 16.72
CA LEU A 96 -36.90 -2.31 17.30
C LEU A 96 -35.43 -2.17 16.89
N PRO A 97 -34.47 -2.11 17.85
CA PRO A 97 -33.06 -1.97 17.52
C PRO A 97 -32.49 -3.29 16.99
N VAL A 98 -32.01 -3.27 15.75
CA VAL A 98 -31.44 -4.46 15.08
C VAL A 98 -29.92 -4.42 15.08
N CYS A 99 -29.31 -3.23 14.95
CA CYS A 99 -27.86 -3.11 14.98
C CYS A 99 -27.39 -1.80 15.58
N ASP A 100 -26.40 -1.91 16.47
CA ASP A 100 -25.67 -0.79 17.04
C ASP A 100 -24.25 -0.77 16.46
N LEU A 101 -23.98 0.20 15.59
CA LEU A 101 -22.67 0.45 15.01
C LEU A 101 -21.96 1.56 15.77
N GLN A 102 -20.84 1.22 16.42
CA GLN A 102 -19.94 2.15 17.08
C GLN A 102 -18.72 2.42 16.20
N LEU A 103 -18.55 3.69 15.82
CA LEU A 103 -17.38 4.20 15.11
C LEU A 103 -16.42 4.83 16.12
N ARG A 104 -15.11 4.63 15.91
CA ARG A 104 -14.06 5.21 16.76
C ARG A 104 -12.92 5.78 15.91
N SER A 105 -12.46 6.98 16.22
CA SER A 105 -11.27 7.56 15.58
C SER A 105 -10.57 8.55 16.51
N TYR A 106 -9.29 8.79 16.25
CA TYR A 106 -8.54 9.89 16.86
C TYR A 106 -8.80 11.24 16.15
N SER A 107 -9.33 11.21 14.92
CA SER A 107 -9.65 12.39 14.13
C SER A 107 -11.16 12.66 14.13
N VAL A 108 -11.55 13.88 14.49
CA VAL A 108 -12.94 14.36 14.42
C VAL A 108 -13.46 14.25 12.97
N ARG A 109 -12.66 14.71 12.01
CA ARG A 109 -13.04 14.74 10.59
C ARG A 109 -13.33 13.35 10.05
N ASN A 110 -12.50 12.37 10.41
CA ASN A 110 -12.61 11.01 9.87
C ASN A 110 -13.86 10.30 10.42
N VAL A 111 -14.14 10.45 11.73
CA VAL A 111 -15.32 9.82 12.33
C VAL A 111 -16.61 10.46 11.82
N GLU A 112 -16.63 11.76 11.56
CA GLU A 112 -17.81 12.46 11.05
C GLU A 112 -18.07 12.14 9.58
N PHE A 113 -17.04 12.18 8.75
CA PHE A 113 -17.14 11.81 7.35
C PHE A 113 -17.65 10.37 7.18
N PHE A 114 -17.05 9.43 7.92
CA PHE A 114 -17.45 8.03 7.81
C PHE A 114 -18.82 7.75 8.44
N ALA A 115 -19.21 8.49 9.47
CA ALA A 115 -20.57 8.41 10.01
C ALA A 115 -21.62 8.89 9.00
N ASP A 116 -21.36 9.98 8.28
CA ASP A 116 -22.25 10.48 7.23
C ASP A 116 -22.37 9.47 6.07
N PHE A 117 -21.24 8.92 5.63
CA PHE A 117 -21.19 7.85 4.63
C PHE A 117 -22.04 6.64 5.05
N ALA A 118 -21.91 6.18 6.30
CA ALA A 118 -22.64 5.02 6.80
C ALA A 118 -24.17 5.23 6.81
N ILE A 119 -24.63 6.43 7.17
CA ILE A 119 -26.05 6.79 7.17
C ILE A 119 -26.60 6.83 5.75
N ARG A 120 -25.84 7.39 4.79
CA ARG A 120 -26.26 7.42 3.38
C ARG A 120 -26.35 6.02 2.79
N ALA A 121 -25.39 5.16 3.06
CA ALA A 121 -25.41 3.77 2.60
C ALA A 121 -26.66 3.04 3.12
N ALA A 122 -27.03 3.25 4.38
CA ALA A 122 -28.22 2.65 4.97
C ALA A 122 -29.52 3.14 4.33
N TYR A 123 -29.60 4.43 3.98
CA TYR A 123 -30.77 5.01 3.30
C TYR A 123 -31.08 4.33 1.96
N TYR A 124 -30.04 4.03 1.18
CA TYR A 124 -30.17 3.33 -0.10
C TYR A 124 -30.59 1.86 0.06
N LEU A 125 -30.12 1.20 1.12
CA LEU A 125 -30.53 -0.17 1.49
C LEU A 125 -31.90 -0.23 2.19
N LYS A 126 -32.65 0.87 2.20
CA LYS A 126 -33.96 0.99 2.82
C LYS A 126 -33.99 0.77 4.34
N LEU A 127 -32.86 0.91 5.01
CA LEU A 127 -32.75 0.73 6.47
C LEU A 127 -33.13 2.01 7.23
N PRO A 128 -34.05 1.96 8.20
CA PRO A 128 -34.30 3.06 9.14
C PRO A 128 -33.11 3.28 10.08
N VAL A 129 -32.57 4.49 10.12
CA VAL A 129 -31.37 4.84 10.91
C VAL A 129 -31.61 5.96 11.90
N SER A 130 -31.09 5.77 13.11
CA SER A 130 -30.93 6.76 14.17
C SER A 130 -29.44 7.06 14.42
N GLY A 131 -29.13 8.27 14.89
CA GLY A 131 -27.75 8.75 15.06
C GLY A 131 -27.31 9.73 13.96
N PRO A 132 -26.02 10.10 13.84
CA PRO A 132 -24.91 9.62 14.64
C PRO A 132 -24.92 10.33 16.01
N VAL A 133 -25.10 9.56 17.08
CA VAL A 133 -25.07 10.10 18.46
C VAL A 133 -23.63 10.15 18.95
N PRO A 134 -23.12 11.29 19.43
CA PRO A 134 -21.79 11.36 20.03
C PRO A 134 -21.77 10.55 21.34
N LEU A 135 -20.86 9.57 21.41
CA LEU A 135 -20.60 8.83 22.63
C LEU A 135 -19.48 9.50 23.44
N PRO A 136 -19.41 9.25 24.77
CA PRO A 136 -18.33 9.76 25.60
C PRO A 136 -16.95 9.44 25.01
N ARG A 137 -16.10 10.47 24.88
CA ARG A 137 -14.72 10.32 24.43
C ARG A 137 -13.91 9.54 25.44
N ILE A 138 -13.04 8.66 24.98
CA ILE A 138 -12.08 7.95 25.83
C ILE A 138 -10.81 8.79 25.84
N VAL A 139 -10.38 9.23 27.02
CA VAL A 139 -9.14 9.98 27.22
C VAL A 139 -8.18 9.10 27.99
N GLU A 140 -7.14 8.63 27.32
CA GLU A 140 -6.05 7.90 27.96
C GLU A 140 -4.90 8.87 28.16
N ARG A 141 -4.32 8.89 29.37
CA ARG A 141 -3.22 9.78 29.74
C ARG A 141 -2.02 8.97 30.16
N TRP A 142 -0.86 9.37 29.67
CA TRP A 142 0.42 8.82 30.08
C TRP A 142 1.32 9.94 30.53
N THR A 143 2.11 9.67 31.56
CA THR A 143 3.10 10.60 32.07
C THR A 143 4.47 9.99 31.87
N PHE A 144 5.30 10.65 31.08
CA PHE A 144 6.67 10.20 30.79
C PHE A 144 7.66 11.24 31.33
N PRO A 145 8.84 10.82 31.82
CA PRO A 145 9.93 11.75 32.06
C PRO A 145 10.30 12.47 30.76
N ARG A 146 10.58 13.78 30.81
CA ARG A 146 11.03 14.55 29.64
C ARG A 146 12.37 14.08 29.04
N SER A 147 13.10 13.23 29.76
CA SER A 147 14.45 12.82 29.42
C SER A 147 14.69 11.39 29.91
N ASN A 148 15.54 10.65 29.20
CA ASN A 148 15.88 9.26 29.50
C ASN A 148 16.74 9.07 30.77
N PHE A 149 17.15 10.16 31.44
CA PHE A 149 17.92 10.07 32.68
C PHE A 149 17.04 9.71 33.88
N VAL A 150 17.44 8.64 34.57
CA VAL A 150 16.69 7.89 35.61
C VAL A 150 16.22 8.72 36.82
N HIS A 151 16.70 9.94 37.03
CA HIS A 151 16.44 10.73 38.26
C HIS A 151 15.83 12.13 38.06
N LYS A 152 15.11 12.39 36.94
CA LYS A 152 14.62 13.74 36.66
C LYS A 152 13.16 13.98 37.13
N LYS A 153 12.94 15.11 37.81
CA LYS A 153 11.63 15.54 38.36
C LYS A 153 10.65 16.12 37.30
N SER A 154 11.12 16.42 36.09
CA SER A 154 10.28 17.02 35.05
C SER A 154 9.57 15.94 34.24
N GLN A 155 8.23 15.95 34.28
CA GLN A 155 7.38 15.01 33.58
C GLN A 155 6.57 15.70 32.47
N GLU A 156 6.32 14.99 31.38
CA GLU A 156 5.42 15.36 30.29
C GLU A 156 4.19 14.47 30.31
N ASN A 157 3.01 15.09 30.13
CA ASN A 157 1.75 14.39 30.04
C ASN A 157 1.33 14.32 28.57
N PHE A 158 1.12 13.11 28.08
CA PHE A 158 0.57 12.84 26.77
C PHE A 158 -0.88 12.36 26.93
N GLU A 159 -1.78 12.86 26.10
CA GLU A 159 -3.16 12.36 26.06
C GLU A 159 -3.54 11.84 24.67
N ARG A 160 -4.20 10.69 24.65
CA ARG A 160 -4.85 10.14 23.45
C ARG A 160 -6.35 10.25 23.65
N ILE A 161 -6.98 11.06 22.81
CA ILE A 161 -8.43 11.23 22.80
C ILE A 161 -9.01 10.39 21.67
N THR A 162 -9.81 9.39 22.03
CA THR A 162 -10.58 8.58 21.07
C THR A 162 -12.02 9.05 21.06
N LEU A 163 -12.45 9.60 19.92
CA LEU A 163 -13.81 10.05 19.69
C LEU A 163 -14.67 8.89 19.20
N ARG A 164 -15.93 8.88 19.65
CA ARG A 164 -16.87 7.79 19.35
C ARG A 164 -18.20 8.34 18.82
N ARG A 165 -18.78 7.62 17.86
CA ARG A 165 -20.13 7.89 17.33
C ARG A 165 -20.92 6.58 17.32
N LEU A 166 -22.18 6.64 17.73
CA LEU A 166 -23.13 5.53 17.66
C LEU A 166 -24.12 5.77 16.53
N ILE A 167 -24.29 4.78 15.66
CA ILE A 167 -25.32 4.71 14.64
C ILE A 167 -26.17 3.48 14.95
N GLN A 168 -27.48 3.65 15.02
CA GLN A 168 -28.39 2.56 15.37
C GLN A 168 -29.37 2.33 14.21
N ILE A 169 -29.46 1.10 13.74
CA ILE A 169 -30.47 0.66 12.77
C ILE A 169 -31.67 0.11 13.53
N LYS A 170 -32.86 0.51 13.08
CA LYS A 170 -34.14 0.04 13.61
C LYS A 170 -34.93 -0.68 12.52
N ASP A 171 -35.64 -1.75 12.88
CA ASP A 171 -36.55 -2.52 12.00
C ASP A 171 -35.92 -3.01 10.67
N GLY A 172 -34.60 -3.27 10.67
CA GLY A 172 -33.90 -3.78 9.49
C GLY A 172 -33.96 -5.30 9.40
N ASN A 173 -34.10 -5.86 8.19
CA ASN A 173 -33.90 -7.30 7.99
C ASN A 173 -32.42 -7.65 8.29
N PRO A 174 -32.13 -8.71 9.08
CA PRO A 174 -30.77 -9.12 9.42
C PRO A 174 -29.83 -9.25 8.23
N GLN A 175 -30.28 -9.84 7.12
CA GLN A 175 -29.48 -10.05 5.91
C GLN A 175 -29.11 -8.72 5.25
N THR A 176 -30.02 -7.75 5.24
CA THR A 176 -29.76 -6.41 4.69
C THR A 176 -28.80 -5.62 5.60
N VAL A 177 -28.91 -5.78 6.92
CA VAL A 177 -27.99 -5.19 7.89
C VAL A 177 -26.59 -5.79 7.74
N GLN A 178 -26.48 -7.11 7.54
CA GLN A 178 -25.20 -7.77 7.27
C GLN A 178 -24.58 -7.28 5.95
N THR A 179 -25.39 -7.12 4.90
CA THR A 179 -24.95 -6.55 3.60
C THR A 179 -24.45 -5.11 3.77
N TRP A 180 -25.15 -4.30 4.56
CA TRP A 180 -24.71 -2.94 4.91
C TRP A 180 -23.39 -2.95 5.66
N LEU A 181 -23.23 -3.80 6.69
CA LEU A 181 -21.98 -3.92 7.44
C LEU A 181 -20.82 -4.41 6.56
N ALA A 182 -21.06 -5.33 5.63
CA ALA A 182 -20.06 -5.79 4.66
C ALA A 182 -19.63 -4.65 3.73
N PHE A 183 -20.59 -3.85 3.25
CA PHE A 183 -20.31 -2.66 2.43
C PHE A 183 -19.47 -1.62 3.19
N LEU A 184 -19.78 -1.36 4.46
CA LEU A 184 -18.98 -0.46 5.31
C LEU A 184 -17.57 -0.99 5.56
N ARG A 185 -17.39 -2.30 5.72
CA ARG A 185 -16.05 -2.91 5.88
C ARG A 185 -15.22 -2.75 4.60
N LYS A 186 -15.82 -3.01 3.43
CA LYS A 186 -15.14 -2.85 2.12
C LYS A 186 -14.68 -1.42 1.87
N HIS A 187 -15.47 -0.43 2.30
CA HIS A 187 -15.18 0.99 2.13
C HIS A 187 -14.74 1.70 3.42
N SER A 188 -14.13 0.97 4.35
CA SER A 188 -13.70 1.53 5.63
C SER A 188 -12.71 2.69 5.44
N PHE A 189 -13.04 3.85 6.00
CA PHE A 189 -12.17 5.02 5.92
C PHE A 189 -10.96 4.88 6.86
N TYR A 190 -9.81 5.42 6.45
CA TYR A 190 -8.57 5.25 7.21
C TYR A 190 -8.66 5.86 8.61
N GLY A 191 -8.11 5.15 9.60
CA GLY A 191 -8.12 5.58 10.99
C GLY A 191 -9.48 5.56 11.68
N VAL A 192 -10.50 4.91 11.08
CA VAL A 192 -11.80 4.67 11.72
C VAL A 192 -11.97 3.18 12.05
N GLY A 193 -12.16 2.86 13.33
CA GLY A 193 -12.48 1.51 13.78
C GLY A 193 -14.00 1.31 13.91
N LEU A 194 -14.49 0.14 13.51
CA LEU A 194 -15.90 -0.24 13.58
C LEU A 194 -16.11 -1.36 14.61
N LYS A 195 -17.11 -1.21 15.49
CA LYS A 195 -17.66 -2.30 16.31
C LYS A 195 -19.17 -2.33 16.12
N ALA A 196 -19.70 -3.42 15.59
CA ALA A 196 -21.13 -3.61 15.40
C ALA A 196 -21.65 -4.71 16.34
N ASN A 197 -22.74 -4.43 17.05
CA ASN A 197 -23.56 -5.43 17.71
C ASN A 197 -24.82 -5.63 16.86
N VAL A 198 -25.18 -6.86 16.55
CA VAL A 198 -26.35 -7.20 15.71
C VAL A 198 -27.25 -8.12 16.53
N TRP A 199 -28.55 -7.83 16.52
CA TRP A 199 -29.59 -8.63 17.15
C TRP A 199 -30.51 -9.18 16.07
N GLU A 200 -30.75 -10.47 16.12
CA GLU A 200 -31.69 -11.15 15.24
C GLU A 200 -33.00 -11.32 16.02
N HIS A 201 -34.10 -10.87 15.42
CA HIS A 201 -35.42 -10.99 16.00
C HIS A 201 -36.18 -11.97 15.12
N GLU A 202 -36.45 -13.14 15.69
CA GLU A 202 -37.26 -14.18 15.06
C GLU A 202 -38.63 -14.24 15.75
N SER A 203 -39.66 -14.64 15.01
CA SER A 203 -40.99 -14.87 15.58
C SER A 203 -40.96 -16.10 16.50
N LEU A 204 -41.72 -16.06 17.60
CA LEU A 204 -41.83 -17.17 18.57
C LEU A 204 -42.26 -18.51 17.94
N ASP A 205 -42.90 -18.49 16.77
CA ASP A 205 -43.36 -19.69 16.06
C ASP A 205 -42.28 -20.35 15.16
N VAL A 206 -41.04 -19.83 15.12
CA VAL A 206 -39.98 -20.39 14.27
C VAL A 206 -39.67 -21.85 14.62
N ALA A 207 -39.72 -22.23 15.90
CA ALA A 207 -39.51 -23.63 16.31
C ALA A 207 -40.53 -24.57 15.65
N LYS A 208 -41.81 -24.18 15.58
CA LYS A 208 -42.83 -24.99 14.90
C LYS A 208 -42.62 -25.04 13.40
N THR A 209 -42.27 -23.92 12.77
CA THR A 209 -41.99 -23.92 11.32
C THR A 209 -40.69 -24.63 10.96
N MET A 210 -39.70 -24.69 11.86
CA MET A 210 -38.48 -25.48 11.68
C MET A 210 -38.74 -26.97 11.90
N ASP A 211 -39.56 -27.34 12.89
CA ASP A 211 -40.03 -28.72 13.08
C ASP A 211 -40.83 -29.21 11.87
N ASP A 212 -41.71 -28.36 11.32
CA ASP A 212 -42.50 -28.66 10.12
C ASP A 212 -41.64 -28.73 8.84
N ALA A 213 -40.57 -27.93 8.74
CA ALA A 213 -39.66 -27.88 7.60
C ALA A 213 -38.46 -28.85 7.68
N MET A 214 -38.23 -29.46 8.85
CA MET A 214 -37.12 -30.39 9.09
C MET A 214 -37.08 -31.57 8.11
N PRO A 215 -38.22 -32.22 7.76
CA PRO A 215 -38.23 -33.35 6.84
C PRO A 215 -37.75 -32.97 5.43
N GLU A 216 -38.13 -31.78 4.95
CA GLU A 216 -37.73 -31.28 3.63
C GLU A 216 -36.24 -30.91 3.60
N ILE A 217 -35.74 -30.33 4.69
CA ILE A 217 -34.34 -29.95 4.84
C ILE A 217 -33.46 -31.21 4.92
N GLU A 218 -33.84 -32.23 5.69
CA GLU A 218 -33.14 -33.52 5.74
C GLU A 218 -33.04 -34.17 4.36
N GLN A 219 -34.14 -34.20 3.61
CA GLN A 219 -34.17 -34.77 2.25
C GLN A 219 -33.28 -34.01 1.26
N SER A 220 -33.13 -32.70 1.44
CA SER A 220 -32.24 -31.86 0.61
C SER A 220 -30.75 -32.00 0.97
N LEU A 221 -30.45 -32.35 2.23
CA LEU A 221 -29.07 -32.45 2.75
C LEU A 221 -28.50 -33.88 2.65
N GLU A 222 -29.36 -34.90 2.52
CA GLU A 222 -29.01 -36.31 2.33
C GLU A 222 -27.93 -36.56 1.24
N PRO A 223 -28.00 -35.96 0.02
CA PRO A 223 -26.96 -36.16 -0.99
C PRO A 223 -25.63 -35.48 -0.63
N HIS A 224 -25.62 -34.44 0.20
CA HIS A 224 -24.40 -33.78 0.68
C HIS A 224 -23.77 -34.53 1.87
N LEU A 225 -24.59 -35.12 2.74
CA LEU A 225 -24.16 -35.88 3.91
C LEU A 225 -23.63 -37.26 3.55
N SER A 226 -24.11 -37.87 2.46
CA SER A 226 -23.59 -39.15 1.95
C SER A 226 -22.12 -39.08 1.51
N GLN A 227 -21.59 -37.88 1.25
CA GLN A 227 -20.18 -37.64 0.93
C GLN A 227 -19.32 -37.41 2.18
N PHE A 228 -19.93 -37.22 3.36
CA PHE A 228 -19.23 -37.03 4.63
C PHE A 228 -18.96 -38.39 5.29
N GLY A 229 -17.70 -38.84 5.21
CA GLY A 229 -17.29 -40.21 5.49
C GLY A 229 -17.64 -40.74 6.89
N GLN A 230 -18.37 -41.84 6.93
CA GLN A 230 -18.45 -42.71 8.10
C GLN A 230 -17.15 -43.52 8.26
N ARG A 231 -16.43 -43.28 9.35
CA ARG A 231 -15.35 -44.16 9.81
C ARG A 231 -15.99 -45.29 10.61
N LYS A 232 -15.82 -46.54 10.16
CA LYS A 232 -16.52 -47.76 10.64
C LYS A 232 -16.22 -48.19 12.10
N ASP A 233 -15.45 -47.43 12.86
CA ASP A 233 -14.89 -47.83 14.17
C ASP A 233 -15.42 -47.04 15.38
N ARG A 234 -16.70 -46.63 15.36
CA ARG A 234 -17.42 -46.26 16.60
C ARG A 234 -18.81 -46.86 16.58
N GLY A 235 -18.96 -48.02 17.23
CA GLY A 235 -20.26 -48.55 17.62
C GLY A 235 -20.86 -47.70 18.73
N GLY A 236 -22.02 -47.13 18.45
CA GLY A 236 -22.86 -46.40 19.39
C GLY A 236 -23.78 -45.45 18.63
N ASP A 237 -25.08 -45.74 18.61
CA ASP A 237 -26.12 -44.85 18.12
C ASP A 237 -26.05 -43.54 18.92
N GLN A 238 -25.39 -42.53 18.36
CA GLN A 238 -25.47 -41.16 18.85
C GLN A 238 -26.47 -40.42 17.98
N SER A 239 -27.47 -39.82 18.64
CA SER A 239 -28.46 -39.00 17.94
C SER A 239 -27.77 -37.82 17.26
N ILE A 240 -28.30 -37.38 16.12
CA ILE A 240 -27.75 -36.26 15.34
C ILE A 240 -27.62 -34.98 16.20
N LEU A 241 -28.51 -34.83 17.20
CA LEU A 241 -28.49 -33.75 18.19
C LEU A 241 -27.24 -33.78 19.09
N ASP A 242 -26.80 -34.95 19.55
CA ASP A 242 -25.61 -35.09 20.41
C ASP A 242 -24.31 -34.71 19.68
N ILE A 243 -24.29 -34.88 18.35
CA ILE A 243 -23.14 -34.53 17.50
C ILE A 243 -23.10 -33.01 17.27
N LEU A 244 -24.26 -32.38 17.09
CA LEU A 244 -24.42 -30.93 16.90
C LEU A 244 -24.13 -30.12 18.18
N GLU A 245 -24.47 -30.64 19.35
CA GLU A 245 -24.20 -29.99 20.65
C GLU A 245 -22.75 -30.17 21.13
N SER A 246 -21.97 -31.05 20.48
CA SER A 246 -20.57 -31.25 20.83
C SER A 246 -19.73 -29.99 20.52
N GLU A 247 -18.89 -29.56 21.47
CA GLU A 247 -18.06 -28.33 21.39
C GLU A 247 -17.11 -28.26 20.17
N ARG A 248 -16.99 -29.34 19.38
CA ARG A 248 -16.24 -29.36 18.12
C ARG A 248 -16.98 -28.68 16.97
N PHE A 249 -18.32 -28.62 16.99
CA PHE A 249 -19.12 -28.03 15.91
C PHE A 249 -19.20 -26.50 16.00
N THR A 250 -19.14 -25.94 17.21
CA THR A 250 -19.16 -24.48 17.42
C THR A 250 -17.86 -23.77 17.05
N GLN A 251 -16.75 -24.50 16.88
CA GLN A 251 -15.43 -23.91 16.54
C GLN A 251 -15.08 -23.92 15.04
N ASN A 252 -15.82 -24.64 14.20
CA ASN A 252 -15.56 -24.65 12.75
C ASN A 252 -16.53 -23.71 12.00
N LYS A 253 -16.11 -22.45 11.79
CA LYS A 253 -16.65 -21.66 10.67
C LYS A 253 -15.94 -22.10 9.38
N GLY A 254 -16.53 -23.11 8.73
CA GLY A 254 -16.19 -23.58 7.39
C GLY A 254 -17.11 -22.99 6.31
N PRO A 255 -16.79 -23.21 5.01
CA PRO A 255 -16.95 -22.25 3.92
C PRO A 255 -18.29 -22.38 3.21
N LEU A 256 -19.11 -21.32 3.25
CA LEU A 256 -20.24 -21.13 2.34
C LEU A 256 -20.27 -19.66 1.89
N THR A 257 -19.25 -19.31 1.12
CA THR A 257 -19.30 -18.22 0.15
C THR A 257 -18.67 -18.76 -1.11
N ASP A 258 -19.37 -19.64 -1.82
CA ASP A 258 -19.25 -19.79 -3.28
C ASP A 258 -20.25 -20.80 -3.79
N SER A 259 -20.77 -20.51 -4.98
CA SER A 259 -21.70 -21.29 -5.78
C SER A 259 -23.16 -21.35 -5.29
N LEU A 260 -24.00 -20.49 -5.89
CA LEU A 260 -25.27 -20.84 -6.56
C LEU A 260 -26.12 -19.57 -6.73
N PHE A 261 -25.88 -18.74 -7.75
CA PHE A 261 -26.93 -17.87 -8.32
C PHE A 261 -26.51 -17.31 -9.70
N PRO A 262 -26.96 -17.90 -10.82
CA PRO A 262 -27.13 -17.15 -12.06
C PRO A 262 -28.57 -17.31 -12.56
N SER A 263 -29.42 -16.32 -12.27
CA SER A 263 -30.64 -16.06 -13.07
C SER A 263 -31.34 -14.72 -12.77
N LEU A 264 -31.06 -14.07 -11.65
CA LEU A 264 -31.63 -12.74 -11.31
C LEU A 264 -30.63 -11.57 -11.42
N PHE A 265 -29.33 -11.88 -11.53
CA PHE A 265 -28.27 -10.87 -11.57
C PHE A 265 -28.11 -10.20 -12.95
N SER A 266 -28.37 -10.92 -14.05
CA SER A 266 -28.28 -10.36 -15.41
C SER A 266 -29.37 -9.34 -15.74
N ILE A 267 -30.55 -9.44 -15.11
CA ILE A 267 -31.67 -8.52 -15.37
C ILE A 267 -31.43 -7.16 -14.66
N ILE A 268 -30.81 -7.18 -13.48
CA ILE A 268 -30.53 -5.97 -12.71
C ILE A 268 -29.30 -5.24 -13.27
N LEU A 269 -28.28 -5.96 -13.75
CA LEU A 269 -27.13 -5.34 -14.42
C LEU A 269 -27.50 -4.72 -15.78
N PHE A 270 -28.45 -5.31 -16.51
CA PHE A 270 -28.95 -4.74 -17.77
C PHE A 270 -29.71 -3.43 -17.54
N ILE A 271 -30.50 -3.33 -16.46
CA ILE A 271 -31.20 -2.09 -16.08
C ILE A 271 -30.20 -1.00 -15.65
N PHE A 272 -29.13 -1.35 -14.93
CA PHE A 272 -28.09 -0.40 -14.52
C PHE A 272 -27.22 0.07 -15.69
N TYR A 273 -26.89 -0.80 -16.65
CA TYR A 273 -26.11 -0.44 -17.83
C TYR A 273 -26.90 0.46 -18.79
N PHE A 274 -28.21 0.19 -18.96
CA PHE A 274 -29.08 1.02 -19.81
C PHE A 274 -29.31 2.41 -19.20
N TYR A 275 -29.41 2.53 -17.87
CA TYR A 275 -29.55 3.82 -17.20
C TYR A 275 -28.24 4.63 -17.17
N PHE A 276 -27.09 3.95 -17.14
CA PHE A 276 -25.77 4.58 -17.20
C PHE A 276 -25.46 5.14 -18.60
N LEU A 277 -25.86 4.44 -19.67
CA LEU A 277 -25.72 4.97 -21.04
C LEU A 277 -26.66 6.17 -21.30
N PHE A 278 -27.87 6.14 -20.74
CA PHE A 278 -28.87 7.21 -20.88
C PHE A 278 -28.46 8.52 -20.18
N LEU A 279 -27.61 8.46 -19.16
CA LEU A 279 -27.09 9.62 -18.44
C LEU A 279 -25.76 10.17 -19.01
N CYS A 280 -25.01 9.37 -19.76
CA CYS A 280 -23.72 9.75 -20.34
C CYS A 280 -23.82 10.34 -21.75
N PHE A 281 -24.87 10.04 -22.52
CA PHE A 281 -25.14 10.65 -23.82
C PHE A 281 -26.54 11.28 -23.82
N GLY A 282 -26.62 12.56 -23.48
CA GLY A 282 -27.88 13.30 -23.50
C GLY A 282 -28.50 13.33 -24.91
N MET A 283 -29.51 12.49 -25.14
CA MET A 283 -30.38 12.57 -26.31
C MET A 283 -31.84 12.75 -25.86
N ASN A 284 -32.50 13.70 -26.51
CA ASN A 284 -33.83 14.23 -26.20
C ASN A 284 -34.91 13.39 -26.92
N PRO A 285 -36.02 12.94 -26.28
CA PRO A 285 -36.97 12.03 -26.92
C PRO A 285 -38.07 12.81 -27.63
N LYS A 286 -37.77 13.47 -28.77
CA LYS A 286 -38.75 13.85 -29.79
C LYS A 286 -38.07 14.01 -31.16
N ALA A 287 -37.95 12.93 -31.91
CA ALA A 287 -37.92 12.96 -33.37
C ALA A 287 -38.13 11.54 -33.92
N ASN A 288 -39.26 11.33 -34.59
CA ASN A 288 -39.35 10.34 -35.67
C ASN A 288 -38.28 10.67 -36.71
N ILE A 289 -37.64 9.65 -37.32
CA ILE A 289 -37.49 9.51 -38.78
C ILE A 289 -36.71 8.22 -39.11
N ALA A 290 -37.09 7.70 -40.26
CA ALA A 290 -36.74 6.51 -41.01
C ALA A 290 -35.26 6.16 -41.24
N TYR A 291 -35.11 4.91 -41.68
CA TYR A 291 -33.96 4.20 -42.24
C TYR A 291 -33.30 4.85 -43.47
N ASN A 292 -32.08 4.34 -43.78
CA ASN A 292 -31.14 4.58 -44.90
C ASN A 292 -30.09 5.67 -44.58
N GLY A 293 -28.79 5.55 -44.87
CA GLY A 293 -28.00 4.66 -45.70
C GLY A 293 -26.88 5.49 -46.34
N GLN A 294 -25.62 5.04 -46.22
CA GLN A 294 -24.43 5.45 -46.99
C GLN A 294 -23.75 6.83 -46.79
N SER A 295 -22.41 6.74 -46.68
CA SER A 295 -21.36 7.62 -47.23
C SER A 295 -21.26 9.08 -46.77
N PHE A 296 -20.08 9.50 -46.29
CA PHE A 296 -19.18 10.37 -47.07
C PHE A 296 -17.85 10.66 -46.35
N THR A 297 -16.79 10.66 -47.16
CA THR A 297 -15.40 10.96 -46.83
C THR A 297 -15.08 12.46 -47.00
N ARG A 298 -13.96 12.87 -46.37
CA ARG A 298 -12.91 13.79 -46.87
C ARG A 298 -13.04 15.34 -46.72
N LEU A 299 -11.81 15.89 -46.55
CA LEU A 299 -11.32 17.29 -46.67
C LEU A 299 -11.63 18.24 -45.49
N CYS A 300 -10.73 19.11 -45.02
CA CYS A 300 -9.62 19.78 -45.71
C CYS A 300 -8.50 20.28 -44.76
N LEU A 301 -7.28 20.33 -45.28
CA LEU A 301 -6.08 20.98 -44.74
C LEU A 301 -6.11 22.52 -44.90
N SER A 302 -5.31 23.20 -44.07
CA SER A 302 -4.50 24.40 -44.36
C SER A 302 -5.15 25.80 -44.46
N ALA A 303 -4.78 26.71 -43.55
CA ALA A 303 -4.19 28.04 -43.82
C ALA A 303 -3.95 28.79 -42.48
N ARG A 304 -2.72 29.08 -42.05
CA ARG A 304 -1.80 30.20 -42.38
C ARG A 304 -1.98 31.48 -41.53
N ASN A 305 -0.94 31.75 -40.75
CA ASN A 305 -0.22 33.03 -40.49
C ASN A 305 -0.82 34.21 -39.70
N ARG A 306 -0.08 34.52 -38.62
CA ARG A 306 0.53 35.82 -38.22
C ARG A 306 -0.30 37.10 -38.29
N VAL A 307 -0.46 37.73 -37.12
CA VAL A 307 -0.37 39.19 -36.97
C VAL A 307 0.59 39.52 -35.81
N ARG A 308 1.59 40.35 -36.14
CA ARG A 308 2.48 41.07 -35.22
C ARG A 308 1.78 42.37 -34.79
N PHE A 309 1.87 42.74 -33.52
CA PHE A 309 1.80 44.14 -33.10
C PHE A 309 2.95 44.43 -32.13
N LYS A 310 3.77 45.42 -32.49
CA LYS A 310 4.73 46.10 -31.60
C LYS A 310 4.02 47.32 -31.02
N GLY A 311 4.08 47.49 -29.70
CA GLY A 311 3.66 48.70 -29.00
C GLY A 311 4.46 48.84 -27.73
N LEU A 312 5.32 49.85 -27.69
CA LEU A 312 6.29 50.16 -26.66
C LEU A 312 5.61 51.02 -25.59
N ILE A 313 5.42 50.52 -24.37
CA ILE A 313 5.15 51.35 -23.19
C ILE A 313 5.97 50.79 -22.04
N GLN A 314 7.01 51.55 -21.65
CA GLN A 314 7.71 51.38 -20.39
C GLN A 314 6.77 51.83 -19.26
N ASN A 315 6.51 50.94 -18.29
CA ASN A 315 6.26 51.40 -16.93
C ASN A 315 6.67 50.34 -15.92
N ARG A 316 7.42 50.81 -14.91
CA ARG A 316 7.98 50.06 -13.79
C ARG A 316 6.89 49.41 -12.95
N GLY A 317 7.06 48.14 -12.57
CA GLY A 317 6.20 47.48 -11.59
C GLY A 317 6.59 46.03 -11.37
N SER A 318 7.26 45.77 -10.24
CA SER A 318 7.42 44.48 -9.52
C SER A 318 7.38 43.20 -10.37
N SER A 319 8.56 42.69 -10.73
CA SER A 319 8.71 41.34 -11.24
C SER A 319 8.41 40.34 -10.12
N TYR A 320 7.20 39.77 -10.12
CA TYR A 320 7.03 38.42 -9.60
C TYR A 320 7.92 37.51 -10.44
N SER A 321 9.06 37.12 -9.86
CA SER A 321 9.91 36.07 -10.38
C SER A 321 9.07 34.79 -10.43
N THR A 322 8.50 34.50 -11.60
CA THR A 322 8.21 33.13 -11.98
C THR A 322 9.53 32.40 -11.88
N LYS A 323 9.70 31.60 -10.83
CA LYS A 323 10.74 30.58 -10.75
C LYS A 323 10.62 29.75 -12.03
N THR A 324 11.40 30.10 -13.04
CA THR A 324 11.85 29.16 -14.07
C THR A 324 12.40 27.97 -13.29
N SER A 325 11.70 26.85 -13.36
CA SER A 325 12.18 25.57 -12.85
C SER A 325 13.54 25.33 -13.50
N SER A 326 14.62 25.60 -12.77
CA SER A 326 15.95 25.13 -13.14
C SER A 326 15.81 23.64 -13.39
N ALA A 327 16.23 23.15 -14.56
CA ALA A 327 16.21 21.74 -14.89
C ALA A 327 16.79 20.96 -13.70
N THR A 328 15.92 20.24 -12.98
CA THR A 328 16.31 19.56 -11.74
C THR A 328 17.27 18.45 -12.14
N HIS A 329 18.54 18.54 -11.71
CA HIS A 329 19.54 17.50 -11.92
C HIS A 329 18.99 16.15 -11.43
N LYS A 330 18.69 15.25 -12.37
CA LYS A 330 18.12 13.94 -12.08
C LYS A 330 19.26 12.96 -11.78
N THR A 331 19.20 12.36 -10.60
CA THR A 331 20.08 11.25 -10.21
C THR A 331 19.23 10.01 -9.98
N ILE A 332 19.54 8.93 -10.68
CA ILE A 332 18.89 7.62 -10.55
C ILE A 332 19.88 6.67 -9.89
N PHE A 333 19.46 6.03 -8.81
CA PHE A 333 20.23 5.00 -8.13
C PHE A 333 19.43 3.71 -8.05
N SER A 334 20.04 2.57 -8.37
CA SER A 334 19.46 1.26 -8.09
C SER A 334 20.52 0.25 -7.65
N GLY A 335 20.12 -0.70 -6.82
CA GLY A 335 20.99 -1.72 -6.26
C GLY A 335 20.45 -3.13 -6.49
N ILE A 336 21.34 -4.08 -6.80
CA ILE A 336 21.00 -5.52 -6.93
C ILE A 336 21.95 -6.40 -6.12
N GLN A 337 21.37 -7.37 -5.39
CA GLN A 337 22.16 -8.28 -4.55
C GLN A 337 22.90 -9.32 -5.40
N PRO A 338 24.21 -9.56 -5.15
CA PRO A 338 24.98 -10.60 -5.82
C PRO A 338 24.53 -11.98 -5.33
N THR A 339 23.61 -12.58 -6.07
CA THR A 339 22.99 -13.89 -5.78
C THR A 339 23.21 -14.85 -6.96
N GLY A 340 24.34 -14.71 -7.63
CA GLY A 340 24.66 -15.36 -8.88
C GLY A 340 23.82 -14.86 -10.05
N ILE A 341 23.87 -15.62 -11.14
CA ILE A 341 23.24 -15.26 -12.42
C ILE A 341 21.72 -14.96 -12.22
N PRO A 342 21.25 -13.76 -12.62
CA PRO A 342 19.84 -13.41 -12.65
C PRO A 342 18.96 -14.41 -13.43
N HIS A 343 17.70 -14.53 -13.02
CA HIS A 343 16.70 -15.29 -13.78
C HIS A 343 15.85 -14.36 -14.66
N LEU A 344 15.06 -14.94 -15.55
CA LEU A 344 14.18 -14.25 -16.49
C LEU A 344 13.26 -13.22 -15.79
N GLY A 345 12.70 -13.59 -14.63
CA GLY A 345 11.93 -12.66 -13.81
C GLY A 345 12.69 -11.43 -13.30
N ASN A 346 14.00 -11.53 -13.02
CA ASN A 346 14.80 -10.35 -12.69
C ASN A 346 15.06 -9.48 -13.93
N TYR A 347 15.28 -10.13 -15.08
CA TYR A 347 15.52 -9.44 -16.34
C TYR A 347 14.32 -8.61 -16.78
N LEU A 348 13.14 -9.24 -16.89
CA LEU A 348 11.90 -8.55 -17.27
C LEU A 348 11.43 -7.59 -16.18
N GLY A 349 11.65 -7.92 -14.90
CA GLY A 349 11.20 -7.11 -13.76
C GLY A 349 11.99 -5.82 -13.52
N ALA A 350 13.29 -5.82 -13.78
CA ALA A 350 14.15 -4.70 -13.41
C ALA A 350 15.27 -4.41 -14.40
N LEU A 351 16.04 -5.42 -14.84
CA LEU A 351 17.28 -5.17 -15.60
C LEU A 351 17.01 -4.55 -16.98
N ARG A 352 15.95 -5.01 -17.67
CA ARG A 352 15.53 -4.42 -18.94
C ARG A 352 15.12 -2.95 -18.76
N GLU A 353 14.42 -2.65 -17.67
CA GLU A 353 14.01 -1.29 -17.34
C GLU A 353 15.21 -0.39 -17.08
N TRP A 354 16.26 -0.89 -16.44
CA TRP A 354 17.50 -0.14 -16.23
C TRP A 354 18.18 0.27 -17.54
N VAL A 355 18.21 -0.63 -18.53
CA VAL A 355 18.71 -0.33 -19.87
C VAL A 355 17.83 0.70 -20.57
N GLN A 356 16.50 0.60 -20.44
CA GLN A 356 15.59 1.61 -20.99
C GLN A 356 15.76 2.97 -20.32
N LEU A 357 15.92 3.01 -18.99
CA LEU A 357 16.20 4.24 -18.23
C LEU A 357 17.52 4.86 -18.67
N GLN A 358 18.55 4.05 -18.91
CA GLN A 358 19.83 4.53 -19.43
C GLN A 358 19.68 5.18 -20.80
N ASN A 359 18.98 4.52 -21.71
CA ASN A 359 18.82 4.97 -23.09
C ASN A 359 17.87 6.17 -23.23
N GLY A 360 16.85 6.26 -22.37
CA GLY A 360 15.89 7.36 -22.31
C GLY A 360 16.31 8.53 -21.43
N ALA A 361 17.41 8.42 -20.68
CA ALA A 361 17.88 9.48 -19.80
C ALA A 361 18.34 10.71 -20.58
N THR A 362 17.86 11.90 -20.19
CA THR A 362 18.32 13.18 -20.73
C THR A 362 19.79 13.40 -20.40
N GLU A 363 20.50 14.12 -21.26
CA GLU A 363 21.90 14.51 -21.04
C GLU A 363 22.06 15.23 -19.69
N GLY A 364 23.10 14.86 -18.94
CA GLY A 364 23.33 15.35 -17.57
C GLY A 364 22.63 14.57 -16.45
N THR A 365 21.79 13.56 -16.77
CA THR A 365 21.25 12.63 -15.76
C THR A 365 22.35 11.71 -15.25
N LYS A 366 22.50 11.60 -13.93
CA LYS A 366 23.45 10.66 -13.30
C LYS A 366 22.76 9.31 -13.10
N LEU A 367 23.38 8.24 -13.60
CA LEU A 367 22.89 6.87 -13.52
C LEU A 367 23.88 6.04 -12.71
N LEU A 368 23.43 5.49 -11.58
CA LEU A 368 24.25 4.69 -10.67
C LEU A 368 23.60 3.33 -10.43
N PHE A 369 24.33 2.27 -10.75
CA PHE A 369 23.90 0.88 -10.55
C PHE A 369 24.90 0.15 -9.67
N SER A 370 24.47 -0.26 -8.49
CA SER A 370 25.34 -0.88 -7.49
C SER A 370 25.07 -2.37 -7.35
N VAL A 371 26.14 -3.17 -7.37
CA VAL A 371 26.11 -4.56 -6.89
C VAL A 371 26.26 -4.52 -5.36
N VAL A 372 25.15 -4.72 -4.65
CA VAL A 372 25.06 -4.51 -3.20
C VAL A 372 25.53 -5.73 -2.40
N ASP A 373 26.85 -5.92 -2.38
CA ASP A 373 27.52 -7.01 -1.67
C ASP A 373 27.48 -6.90 -0.15
N LEU A 374 27.47 -5.69 0.44
CA LEU A 374 27.30 -5.54 1.90
C LEU A 374 25.92 -6.01 2.36
N HIS A 375 24.87 -5.76 1.56
CA HIS A 375 23.53 -6.28 1.84
C HIS A 375 23.47 -7.82 1.78
N ALA A 376 24.31 -8.46 0.96
CA ALA A 376 24.37 -9.93 0.90
C ALA A 376 24.88 -10.55 2.21
N LEU A 377 25.70 -9.81 2.98
CA LEU A 377 26.25 -10.26 4.28
C LEU A 377 25.24 -10.23 5.43
N THR A 378 24.01 -9.74 5.21
CA THR A 378 22.94 -9.79 6.22
C THR A 378 22.51 -11.22 6.56
N VAL A 379 22.85 -12.18 5.69
CA VAL A 379 22.77 -13.62 5.95
C VAL A 379 24.17 -14.23 5.76
N PRO A 380 24.51 -15.34 6.45
CA PRO A 380 25.80 -15.99 6.29
C PRO A 380 26.08 -16.37 4.82
N GLN A 381 27.27 -16.03 4.33
CA GLN A 381 27.71 -16.32 2.97
C GLN A 381 28.99 -17.14 2.97
N ASP A 382 29.13 -18.03 1.99
CA ASP A 382 30.41 -18.65 1.67
C ASP A 382 31.28 -17.67 0.87
N ALA A 383 32.52 -17.44 1.32
CA ALA A 383 33.36 -16.37 0.77
C ALA A 383 33.80 -16.63 -0.69
N PRO A 384 34.29 -17.81 -1.08
CA PRO A 384 34.54 -18.15 -2.48
C PRO A 384 33.30 -17.97 -3.36
N ARG A 385 32.14 -18.44 -2.90
CA ARG A 385 30.88 -18.33 -3.64
C ARG A 385 30.42 -16.88 -3.82
N LEU A 386 30.46 -16.07 -2.76
CA LEU A 386 30.10 -14.65 -2.84
C LEU A 386 31.03 -13.91 -3.80
N ARG A 387 32.33 -14.20 -3.79
CA ARG A 387 33.29 -13.61 -4.73
C ARG A 387 32.93 -13.94 -6.18
N ASN A 388 32.53 -15.18 -6.46
CA ASN A 388 32.08 -15.58 -7.78
C ASN A 388 30.77 -14.89 -8.16
N TRP A 389 29.78 -14.87 -7.27
CA TRP A 389 28.49 -14.21 -7.49
C TRP A 389 28.58 -12.71 -7.73
N ARG A 390 29.52 -12.02 -7.08
CA ARG A 390 29.83 -10.60 -7.37
C ARG A 390 30.24 -10.44 -8.83
N LYS A 391 31.19 -11.26 -9.30
CA LYS A 391 31.68 -11.24 -10.69
C LYS A 391 30.59 -11.60 -11.69
N GLU A 392 29.85 -12.67 -11.45
CA GLU A 392 28.74 -13.12 -12.32
C GLU A 392 27.66 -12.05 -12.45
N MET A 393 27.27 -11.41 -11.33
CA MET A 393 26.27 -10.34 -11.35
C MET A 393 26.77 -9.15 -12.16
N PHE A 394 28.00 -8.70 -11.92
CA PHE A 394 28.59 -7.56 -12.62
C PHE A 394 28.70 -7.82 -14.12
N ALA A 395 29.20 -8.99 -14.52
CA ALA A 395 29.26 -9.40 -15.92
C ALA A 395 27.87 -9.45 -16.56
N THR A 396 26.86 -9.94 -15.84
CA THR A 396 25.48 -9.99 -16.34
C THR A 396 24.91 -8.58 -16.57
N LEU A 397 25.18 -7.61 -15.69
CA LEU A 397 24.72 -6.23 -15.86
C LEU A 397 25.26 -5.61 -17.16
N LEU A 398 26.53 -5.83 -17.47
CA LEU A 398 27.15 -5.40 -18.73
C LEU A 398 26.62 -6.17 -19.94
N ALA A 399 26.38 -7.47 -19.77
CA ALA A 399 25.86 -8.34 -20.82
C ALA A 399 24.43 -7.95 -21.26
N VAL A 400 23.58 -7.59 -20.28
CA VAL A 400 22.21 -7.12 -20.52
C VAL A 400 22.16 -5.79 -21.28
N GLY A 401 23.23 -4.99 -21.22
CA GLY A 401 23.35 -3.76 -22.01
C GLY A 401 23.54 -2.49 -21.20
N LEU A 402 23.82 -2.59 -19.89
CA LEU A 402 24.31 -1.42 -19.17
C LEU A 402 25.69 -1.03 -19.69
N ASP A 403 25.82 0.25 -20.04
CA ASP A 403 27.01 0.82 -20.65
C ASP A 403 27.82 1.58 -19.58
N PRO A 404 29.05 1.15 -19.26
CA PRO A 404 29.88 1.82 -18.27
C PRO A 404 30.30 3.24 -18.69
N ALA A 405 30.22 3.59 -19.98
CA ALA A 405 30.46 4.96 -20.45
C ALA A 405 29.30 5.90 -20.12
N ARG A 406 28.08 5.37 -19.97
CA ARG A 406 26.86 6.16 -19.68
C ARG A 406 26.45 6.08 -18.21
N SER A 407 26.74 4.98 -17.54
CA SER A 407 26.30 4.69 -16.18
C SER A 407 27.46 4.26 -15.29
N ALA A 408 27.48 4.71 -14.04
CA ALA A 408 28.43 4.23 -13.05
C ALA A 408 27.96 2.88 -12.50
N ILE A 409 28.66 1.79 -12.84
CA ILE A 409 28.37 0.43 -12.39
C ILE A 409 29.48 -0.01 -11.45
N PHE A 410 29.17 -0.35 -10.19
CA PHE A 410 30.20 -0.57 -9.18
C PHE A 410 29.76 -1.55 -8.08
N TYR A 411 30.72 -2.05 -7.30
CA TYR A 411 30.44 -2.82 -6.08
C TYR A 411 30.25 -1.88 -4.89
N GLN A 412 29.20 -2.12 -4.10
CA GLN A 412 28.89 -1.30 -2.92
C GLN A 412 30.06 -1.24 -1.93
N SER A 413 30.74 -2.35 -1.66
CA SER A 413 31.91 -2.40 -0.77
C SER A 413 33.06 -1.49 -1.18
N ASP A 414 33.14 -1.14 -2.46
CA ASP A 414 34.27 -0.37 -3.00
C ASP A 414 34.08 1.14 -2.79
N VAL A 415 32.93 1.59 -2.25
CA VAL A 415 32.67 3.00 -1.95
C VAL A 415 32.47 3.15 -0.44
N PRO A 416 33.52 3.52 0.33
CA PRO A 416 33.46 3.57 1.81
C PRO A 416 32.39 4.51 2.37
N ALA A 417 31.98 5.51 1.60
CA ALA A 417 30.95 6.46 1.98
C ALA A 417 29.59 5.81 2.30
N HIS A 418 29.29 4.62 1.75
CA HIS A 418 28.07 3.88 2.09
C HIS A 418 28.02 3.51 3.58
N THR A 419 29.10 2.94 4.11
CA THR A 419 29.17 2.49 5.51
C THR A 419 29.34 3.67 6.46
N GLU A 420 30.08 4.69 6.05
CA GLU A 420 30.24 5.93 6.81
C GLU A 420 28.89 6.65 6.99
N LEU A 421 28.15 6.86 5.89
CA LEU A 421 26.82 7.47 5.96
C LEU A 421 25.82 6.57 6.68
N PHE A 422 25.91 5.26 6.52
CA PHE A 422 25.08 4.31 7.29
C PHE A 422 25.21 4.51 8.80
N TRP A 423 26.44 4.68 9.31
CA TRP A 423 26.66 4.95 10.73
C TRP A 423 26.01 6.28 11.14
N ILE A 424 26.23 7.34 10.38
CA ILE A 424 25.63 8.66 10.64
C ILE A 424 24.10 8.57 10.66
N LEU A 425 23.48 7.98 9.64
CA LEU A 425 22.04 7.86 9.54
C LEU A 425 21.45 6.96 10.64
N SER A 426 22.21 5.99 11.15
CA SER A 426 21.76 5.15 12.27
C SER A 426 21.48 5.93 13.55
N THR A 427 22.11 7.10 13.73
CA THR A 427 21.88 7.99 14.88
C THR A 427 20.56 8.77 14.79
N VAL A 428 19.99 8.89 13.59
CA VAL A 428 18.73 9.62 13.31
C VAL A 428 17.57 8.65 13.01
N ALA A 429 17.89 7.41 12.59
CA ALA A 429 16.92 6.39 12.24
C ALA A 429 16.03 5.98 13.43
N SER A 430 14.71 5.94 13.20
CA SER A 430 13.76 5.52 14.23
C SER A 430 13.76 4.01 14.43
N MET A 431 14.23 3.56 15.60
CA MET A 431 14.14 2.16 16.04
C MET A 431 12.72 1.60 15.99
N GLY A 432 11.73 2.43 16.37
CA GLY A 432 10.32 2.04 16.34
C GLY A 432 9.78 1.84 14.93
N TYR A 433 10.29 2.57 13.93
CA TYR A 433 9.93 2.33 12.54
C TYR A 433 10.53 1.00 12.06
N LEU A 434 11.82 0.77 12.28
CA LEU A 434 12.52 -0.45 11.87
C LEU A 434 11.85 -1.70 12.45
N SER A 435 11.43 -1.67 13.72
CA SER A 435 10.76 -2.80 14.37
C SER A 435 9.41 -3.18 13.75
N ARG A 436 8.71 -2.22 13.09
CA ARG A 436 7.43 -2.45 12.42
C ARG A 436 7.56 -2.93 10.98
N MET A 437 8.75 -2.91 10.40
CA MET A 437 8.95 -3.44 9.05
C MET A 437 8.73 -4.96 9.03
N THR A 438 8.15 -5.46 7.94
CA THR A 438 7.77 -6.88 7.83
C THR A 438 8.86 -7.76 7.21
N GLN A 439 9.82 -7.16 6.49
CA GLN A 439 10.80 -7.93 5.71
C GLN A 439 11.78 -8.76 6.56
N TRP A 440 12.21 -8.28 7.74
CA TRP A 440 13.07 -9.09 8.61
C TRP A 440 12.30 -10.26 9.23
N LYS A 441 10.99 -10.11 9.45
CA LYS A 441 10.12 -11.18 9.95
C LYS A 441 9.97 -12.29 8.92
N SER A 442 9.67 -11.93 7.67
CA SER A 442 9.53 -12.90 6.58
C SER A 442 10.85 -13.61 6.27
N LYS A 443 11.98 -12.90 6.28
CA LYS A 443 13.32 -13.50 6.07
C LYS A 443 13.71 -14.49 7.17
N LEU A 444 13.23 -14.31 8.39
CA LEU A 444 13.44 -15.25 9.50
C LEU A 444 12.36 -16.33 9.60
N GLN A 445 11.40 -16.35 8.66
CA GLN A 445 10.21 -17.22 8.69
C GLN A 445 9.43 -17.10 10.00
N LEU A 446 9.36 -15.88 10.55
CA LEU A 446 8.62 -15.57 11.76
C LEU A 446 7.21 -15.10 11.39
N PRO A 447 6.19 -15.43 12.20
CA PRO A 447 4.85 -14.87 12.06
C PRO A 447 4.85 -13.33 11.99
N GLU A 448 3.93 -12.74 11.21
CA GLU A 448 3.89 -11.27 11.05
C GLU A 448 3.62 -10.52 12.36
N ASN A 449 2.93 -11.16 13.31
CA ASN A 449 2.64 -10.63 14.64
C ASN A 449 3.82 -10.72 15.63
N THR A 450 4.96 -11.31 15.23
CA THR A 450 6.13 -11.42 16.08
C THR A 450 6.73 -10.04 16.38
N ASN A 451 7.00 -9.78 17.65
CA ASN A 451 7.64 -8.57 18.16
C ASN A 451 9.12 -8.82 18.49
N LEU A 452 9.89 -7.75 18.64
CA LEU A 452 11.31 -7.83 19.04
C LEU A 452 11.53 -8.40 20.45
N GLU A 453 10.46 -8.51 21.24
CA GLU A 453 10.51 -9.10 22.59
C GLU A 453 10.37 -10.62 22.58
N ASP A 454 9.95 -11.20 21.45
CA ASP A 454 9.78 -12.64 21.33
C ASP A 454 11.14 -13.35 21.34
N SER A 455 11.27 -14.38 22.17
CA SER A 455 12.49 -15.15 22.34
C SER A 455 13.01 -15.75 21.02
N ALA A 456 12.09 -16.15 20.12
CA ALA A 456 12.41 -16.66 18.79
C ALA A 456 13.00 -15.57 17.86
N ALA A 457 12.53 -14.33 17.96
CA ALA A 457 13.09 -13.21 17.21
C ALA A 457 14.48 -12.84 17.74
N ARG A 458 14.64 -12.76 19.08
CA ARG A 458 15.92 -12.39 19.72
C ARG A 458 17.06 -13.37 19.44
N SER A 459 16.77 -14.66 19.34
CA SER A 459 17.78 -15.69 19.09
C SER A 459 18.26 -15.72 17.63
N LYS A 460 17.40 -15.38 16.67
CA LYS A 460 17.70 -15.48 15.23
C LYS A 460 18.07 -14.14 14.57
N LEU A 461 17.52 -13.02 15.06
CA LEU A 461 17.72 -11.70 14.46
C LEU A 461 19.13 -11.19 14.75
N ARG A 462 19.86 -10.83 13.70
CA ARG A 462 21.16 -10.17 13.77
C ARG A 462 21.01 -8.68 13.48
N LEU A 463 21.89 -7.86 14.05
CA LEU A 463 21.86 -6.40 13.88
C LEU A 463 21.86 -6.00 12.40
N GLY A 464 22.70 -6.62 11.56
CA GLY A 464 22.75 -6.31 10.13
C GLY A 464 21.41 -6.55 9.40
N LEU A 465 20.71 -7.64 9.72
CA LEU A 465 19.38 -7.91 9.14
C LEU A 465 18.30 -6.96 9.68
N PHE A 466 18.50 -6.39 10.86
CA PHE A 466 17.59 -5.39 11.41
C PHE A 466 17.85 -3.99 10.85
N SER A 467 19.12 -3.62 10.66
CA SER A 467 19.56 -2.28 10.28
C SER A 467 19.78 -2.09 8.77
N TYR A 468 19.71 -3.13 7.94
CA TYR A 468 19.92 -2.97 6.49
C TYR A 468 19.00 -1.93 5.81
N PRO A 469 17.77 -1.61 6.27
CA PRO A 469 17.02 -0.51 5.67
C PRO A 469 17.68 0.86 5.85
N VAL A 470 18.48 1.03 6.92
CA VAL A 470 19.32 2.22 7.11
C VAL A 470 20.50 2.21 6.14
N LEU A 471 21.11 1.04 5.89
CA LEU A 471 22.16 0.91 4.88
C LEU A 471 21.62 1.22 3.47
N GLN A 472 20.42 0.72 3.16
CA GLN A 472 19.72 1.04 1.92
C GLN A 472 19.43 2.55 1.79
N ALA A 473 19.05 3.22 2.89
CA ALA A 473 18.92 4.67 2.90
C ALA A 473 20.26 5.37 2.63
N ALA A 474 21.35 4.90 3.23
CA ALA A 474 22.68 5.44 2.97
C ALA A 474 23.07 5.28 1.49
N ASP A 475 22.79 4.12 0.89
CA ASP A 475 23.07 3.85 -0.52
C ASP A 475 22.40 4.85 -1.47
N ILE A 476 21.16 5.22 -1.17
CA ILE A 476 20.37 6.15 -1.98
C ILE A 476 20.82 7.59 -1.73
N LEU A 477 21.00 7.97 -0.47
CA LEU A 477 21.20 9.35 -0.05
C LEU A 477 22.64 9.84 -0.27
N VAL A 478 23.65 8.97 -0.18
CA VAL A 478 25.05 9.33 -0.42
C VAL A 478 25.27 9.85 -1.84
N HIS A 479 24.51 9.33 -2.80
CA HIS A 479 24.54 9.77 -4.19
C HIS A 479 23.53 10.89 -4.50
N ARG A 480 22.80 11.38 -3.48
CA ARG A 480 21.72 12.37 -3.63
C ARG A 480 20.70 11.92 -4.68
N ALA A 481 20.34 10.63 -4.66
CA ALA A 481 19.42 10.08 -5.63
C ALA A 481 18.04 10.75 -5.51
N THR A 482 17.54 11.18 -6.66
CA THR A 482 16.20 11.80 -6.80
C THR A 482 15.15 10.76 -7.14
N HIS A 483 15.54 9.69 -7.83
CA HIS A 483 14.64 8.65 -8.32
C HIS A 483 15.28 7.28 -8.07
N VAL A 484 14.47 6.32 -7.61
CA VAL A 484 14.93 4.97 -7.31
C VAL A 484 13.96 3.98 -7.93
N PRO A 485 14.37 3.18 -8.93
CA PRO A 485 13.53 2.12 -9.47
C PRO A 485 13.47 0.98 -8.45
N VAL A 486 12.27 0.72 -7.96
CA VAL A 486 11.98 -0.30 -6.94
C VAL A 486 10.73 -1.09 -7.32
N GLY A 487 10.72 -2.38 -6.99
CA GLY A 487 9.47 -3.16 -7.03
C GLY A 487 8.55 -2.81 -5.87
N GLU A 488 7.27 -3.16 -5.98
CA GLU A 488 6.25 -2.88 -4.95
C GLU A 488 6.66 -3.40 -3.57
N ASP A 489 7.29 -4.58 -3.50
CA ASP A 489 7.79 -5.21 -2.27
C ASP A 489 8.78 -4.32 -1.48
N GLN A 490 9.46 -3.38 -2.14
CA GLN A 490 10.51 -2.53 -1.57
C GLN A 490 10.02 -1.09 -1.29
N ARG A 491 8.75 -0.78 -1.56
CA ARG A 491 8.17 0.57 -1.34
C ARG A 491 8.28 1.01 0.12
N GLN A 492 8.06 0.09 1.06
CA GLN A 492 8.17 0.37 2.49
C GLN A 492 9.57 0.87 2.90
N HIS A 493 10.63 0.34 2.28
CA HIS A 493 11.99 0.76 2.56
C HIS A 493 12.32 2.10 1.95
N LEU A 494 11.83 2.38 0.74
CA LEU A 494 12.04 3.69 0.14
C LEU A 494 11.33 4.79 0.95
N GLU A 495 10.13 4.54 1.46
CA GLU A 495 9.46 5.46 2.40
C GLU A 495 10.28 5.66 3.68
N PHE A 496 10.94 4.62 4.18
CA PHE A 496 11.86 4.77 5.29
C PHE A 496 13.09 5.62 4.95
N SER A 497 13.67 5.46 3.76
CA SER A 497 14.77 6.31 3.29
C SER A 497 14.34 7.78 3.18
N ARG A 498 13.13 8.06 2.67
CA ARG A 498 12.54 9.41 2.62
C ARG A 498 12.36 10.00 4.02
N ASN A 499 11.81 9.23 4.95
CA ASN A 499 11.63 9.67 6.33
C ASN A 499 12.97 9.94 7.03
N THR A 500 13.97 9.09 6.79
CA THR A 500 15.32 9.27 7.34
C THR A 500 15.98 10.53 6.80
N ALA A 501 15.88 10.78 5.49
CA ALA A 501 16.35 12.00 4.85
C ALA A 501 15.66 13.25 5.41
N ASN A 502 14.33 13.21 5.58
CA ASN A 502 13.57 14.32 6.13
C ASN A 502 13.96 14.62 7.59
N SER A 503 14.10 13.59 8.43
CA SER A 503 14.56 13.74 9.81
C SER A 503 15.96 14.34 9.88
N PHE A 504 16.89 13.88 9.04
CA PHE A 504 18.22 14.45 8.97
C PHE A 504 18.18 15.92 8.53
N ASN A 505 17.40 16.22 7.50
CA ASN A 505 17.27 17.58 6.97
C ASN A 505 16.64 18.55 7.98
N HIS A 506 15.71 18.07 8.80
CA HIS A 506 15.11 18.86 9.87
C HIS A 506 16.14 19.25 10.95
N LEU A 507 17.09 18.36 11.25
CA LEU A 507 18.11 18.58 12.28
C LEU A 507 19.28 19.44 11.77
N TYR A 508 19.74 19.21 10.54
CA TYR A 508 21.01 19.74 10.03
C TYR A 508 20.86 20.62 8.78
N GLY A 509 19.64 20.92 8.36
CA GLY A 509 19.36 21.73 7.17
C GLY A 509 19.17 20.88 5.90
N SER A 510 18.72 21.52 4.81
CA SER A 510 18.32 20.84 3.57
C SER A 510 19.51 20.26 2.79
N ILE A 511 20.04 19.14 3.26
CA ILE A 511 21.19 18.45 2.66
C ILE A 511 20.71 17.43 1.64
N PHE A 512 19.85 16.48 2.02
CA PHE A 512 19.43 15.39 1.15
C PHE A 512 18.18 15.72 0.32
N PRO A 513 18.13 15.33 -0.97
CA PRO A 513 16.86 15.28 -1.68
C PRO A 513 15.98 14.14 -1.14
N LEU A 514 14.66 14.26 -1.34
CA LEU A 514 13.72 13.19 -0.99
C LEU A 514 13.53 12.28 -2.21
N PRO A 515 14.00 11.02 -2.19
CA PRO A 515 13.96 10.13 -3.35
C PRO A 515 12.54 9.70 -3.71
N GLU A 516 12.18 9.71 -4.99
CA GLU A 516 10.90 9.25 -5.51
C GLU A 516 10.99 7.82 -6.08
N ALA A 517 9.91 7.05 -5.95
CA ALA A 517 9.83 5.71 -6.51
C ALA A 517 9.61 5.79 -8.03
N LEU A 518 10.47 5.12 -8.80
CA LEU A 518 10.13 4.75 -10.18
C LEU A 518 9.54 3.35 -10.17
N ILE A 519 8.21 3.26 -10.18
CA ILE A 519 7.51 1.98 -10.24
C ILE A 519 7.61 1.48 -11.68
N SER A 520 8.38 0.42 -11.89
CA SER A 520 8.43 -0.24 -13.20
C SER A 520 7.05 -0.83 -13.52
N PRO A 521 6.53 -0.67 -14.75
CA PRO A 521 5.30 -1.34 -15.19
C PRO A 521 5.46 -2.86 -15.29
N ALA A 522 6.67 -3.38 -15.07
CA ALA A 522 6.99 -4.79 -15.22
C ALA A 522 6.13 -5.69 -14.33
N LYS A 523 5.38 -6.57 -14.99
CA LYS A 523 4.54 -7.58 -14.35
C LYS A 523 5.39 -8.68 -13.71
N ARG A 524 4.84 -9.28 -12.66
CA ARG A 524 5.50 -10.28 -11.83
C ARG A 524 5.59 -11.62 -12.57
N VAL A 525 6.77 -11.96 -13.08
CA VAL A 525 7.00 -13.28 -13.72
C VAL A 525 6.94 -14.39 -12.67
N MET A 526 6.11 -15.40 -12.93
CA MET A 526 5.83 -16.50 -12.02
C MET A 526 6.72 -17.72 -12.29
N SER A 527 6.79 -18.64 -11.33
CA SER A 527 7.49 -19.92 -11.45
C SER A 527 6.82 -20.82 -12.48
N PHE A 528 7.61 -21.52 -13.30
CA PHE A 528 7.08 -22.48 -14.27
C PHE A 528 6.52 -23.76 -13.64
N LYS A 529 6.89 -24.06 -12.39
CA LYS A 529 6.41 -25.23 -11.65
C LYS A 529 5.22 -24.91 -10.75
N GLU A 530 5.26 -23.75 -10.13
CA GLU A 530 4.25 -23.28 -9.19
C GLU A 530 3.81 -21.87 -9.63
N PRO A 531 2.87 -21.77 -10.58
CA PRO A 531 2.50 -20.50 -11.21
C PRO A 531 1.90 -19.44 -10.27
N THR A 532 1.55 -19.83 -9.05
CA THR A 532 1.08 -18.91 -7.98
C THR A 532 2.23 -18.22 -7.24
N LEU A 533 3.45 -18.77 -7.34
CA LEU A 533 4.64 -18.21 -6.68
C LEU A 533 5.49 -17.41 -7.67
N LYS A 534 6.12 -16.35 -7.16
CA LYS A 534 7.10 -15.56 -7.92
C LYS A 534 8.29 -16.45 -8.26
N MET A 535 8.82 -16.28 -9.47
CA MET A 535 10.08 -16.92 -9.83
C MET A 535 11.17 -16.52 -8.82
N SER A 536 11.82 -17.52 -8.20
CA SER A 536 12.82 -17.29 -7.16
C SER A 536 14.10 -18.10 -7.42
N LYS A 537 15.24 -17.49 -7.09
CA LYS A 537 16.55 -18.14 -7.11
C LYS A 537 16.67 -19.27 -6.08
N SER A 538 15.96 -19.16 -4.96
CA SER A 538 16.05 -20.11 -3.84
C SER A 538 15.18 -21.35 -4.02
N HIS A 539 14.42 -21.44 -5.11
CA HIS A 539 13.57 -22.61 -5.36
C HIS A 539 14.44 -23.85 -5.63
N PRO A 540 14.17 -25.01 -4.98
CA PRO A 540 15.02 -26.20 -5.10
C PRO A 540 15.04 -26.76 -6.53
N ASP A 541 13.88 -26.75 -7.21
CA ASP A 541 13.81 -27.20 -8.60
C ASP A 541 14.31 -26.11 -9.57
N GLU A 542 15.36 -26.41 -10.33
CA GLU A 542 15.91 -25.54 -11.38
C GLU A 542 14.94 -25.35 -12.55
N ARG A 543 14.01 -26.28 -12.77
CA ARG A 543 12.98 -26.19 -13.82
C ARG A 543 11.93 -25.10 -13.53
N SER A 544 11.90 -24.57 -12.31
CA SER A 544 11.03 -23.46 -11.93
C SER A 544 11.39 -22.13 -12.59
N ARG A 545 12.64 -21.98 -13.06
CA ARG A 545 13.21 -20.71 -13.51
C ARG A 545 14.12 -20.86 -14.72
N ILE A 546 14.18 -19.82 -15.54
CA ILE A 546 15.18 -19.69 -16.62
C ILE A 546 16.26 -18.72 -16.15
N LEU A 547 17.52 -19.12 -16.21
CA LEU A 547 18.66 -18.23 -15.98
C LEU A 547 19.04 -17.55 -17.30
N LEU A 548 19.64 -16.35 -17.22
CA LEU A 548 20.10 -15.64 -18.43
C LEU A 548 21.27 -16.34 -19.14
N SER A 549 21.92 -17.29 -18.46
CA SER A 549 23.00 -18.11 -19.02
C SER A 549 22.54 -19.44 -19.61
N ASP A 550 21.25 -19.80 -19.49
CA ASP A 550 20.75 -21.11 -19.93
C ASP A 550 20.94 -21.27 -21.46
N THR A 551 21.24 -22.50 -21.90
CA THR A 551 21.33 -22.82 -23.32
C THR A 551 19.94 -22.85 -23.97
N PRO A 552 19.82 -22.74 -25.31
CA PRO A 552 18.52 -22.84 -25.97
C PRO A 552 17.81 -24.16 -25.64
N GLU A 553 18.56 -25.27 -25.57
CA GLU A 553 18.02 -26.59 -25.24
C GLU A 553 17.45 -26.64 -23.82
N GLU A 554 18.13 -26.00 -22.85
CA GLU A 554 17.66 -25.90 -21.47
C GLU A 554 16.39 -25.05 -21.35
N ILE A 555 16.35 -23.90 -22.02
CA ILE A 555 15.18 -23.01 -22.09
C ILE A 555 13.98 -23.77 -22.66
N HIS A 556 14.17 -24.48 -23.78
CA HIS A 556 13.14 -25.32 -24.39
C HIS A 556 12.64 -26.40 -23.43
N LYS A 557 13.55 -27.12 -22.77
CA LYS A 557 13.19 -28.17 -21.81
C LYS A 557 12.39 -27.63 -20.62
N LYS A 558 12.77 -26.47 -20.09
CA LYS A 558 12.11 -25.83 -18.95
C LYS A 558 10.71 -25.33 -19.31
N ILE A 559 10.55 -24.63 -20.44
CA ILE A 559 9.25 -24.11 -20.89
C ILE A 559 8.32 -25.24 -21.31
N LYS A 560 8.83 -26.26 -22.01
CA LYS A 560 8.06 -27.47 -22.35
C LYS A 560 7.53 -28.17 -21.09
N GLY A 561 8.30 -28.17 -20.01
CA GLY A 561 7.96 -28.73 -18.71
C GLY A 561 7.17 -27.79 -17.77
N ALA A 562 6.78 -26.61 -18.23
CA ALA A 562 6.00 -25.65 -17.45
C ALA A 562 4.58 -26.18 -17.20
N LEU A 563 4.09 -25.98 -15.97
CA LEU A 563 2.75 -26.38 -15.55
C LEU A 563 1.70 -25.51 -16.25
N THR A 564 0.78 -26.17 -16.95
CA THR A 564 -0.40 -25.56 -17.57
C THR A 564 -1.62 -26.40 -17.22
N ASP A 565 -2.80 -25.82 -17.39
CA ASP A 565 -4.07 -26.54 -17.27
C ASP A 565 -4.34 -27.48 -18.46
N SER A 566 -5.48 -28.16 -18.39
CA SER A 566 -5.97 -29.11 -19.39
C SER A 566 -6.97 -28.48 -20.38
N GLU A 567 -7.20 -27.17 -20.32
CA GLU A 567 -8.18 -26.51 -21.18
C GLU A 567 -7.58 -26.19 -22.56
N PRO A 568 -8.22 -26.60 -23.66
CA PRO A 568 -7.65 -26.45 -25.00
C PRO A 568 -7.71 -25.00 -25.52
N GLN A 569 -8.67 -24.19 -25.04
CA GLN A 569 -8.80 -22.80 -25.46
C GLN A 569 -7.76 -21.92 -24.76
N LEU A 570 -7.18 -20.98 -25.49
CA LEU A 570 -6.24 -20.00 -24.95
C LEU A 570 -7.00 -18.74 -24.51
N ASN A 571 -6.93 -18.43 -23.22
CA ASN A 571 -7.43 -17.19 -22.64
C ASN A 571 -6.37 -16.62 -21.67
N TYR A 572 -6.49 -15.33 -21.37
CA TYR A 572 -5.70 -14.70 -20.33
C TYR A 572 -6.56 -14.55 -19.07
N ASP A 573 -6.28 -15.39 -18.09
CA ASP A 573 -6.93 -15.41 -16.78
C ASP A 573 -5.87 -15.73 -15.70
N PRO A 574 -5.28 -14.70 -15.06
CA PRO A 574 -4.24 -14.90 -14.05
C PRO A 574 -4.74 -15.62 -12.78
N ASP A 575 -6.04 -15.53 -12.47
CA ASP A 575 -6.60 -16.07 -11.23
C ASP A 575 -6.92 -17.56 -11.38
N ASN A 576 -7.61 -17.94 -12.46
CA ASN A 576 -8.00 -19.34 -12.69
C ASN A 576 -6.97 -20.13 -13.50
N ARG A 577 -6.19 -19.46 -14.36
CA ARG A 577 -5.22 -20.11 -15.28
C ARG A 577 -3.83 -19.46 -15.21
N PRO A 578 -3.20 -19.41 -14.02
CA PRO A 578 -1.96 -18.67 -13.80
C PRO A 578 -0.79 -19.17 -14.67
N GLY A 579 -0.74 -20.48 -14.97
CA GLY A 579 0.33 -21.06 -15.79
C GLY A 579 0.33 -20.59 -17.24
N VAL A 580 -0.85 -20.58 -17.88
CA VAL A 580 -1.02 -20.13 -19.27
C VAL A 580 -0.87 -18.61 -19.34
N SER A 581 -1.46 -17.88 -18.40
CA SER A 581 -1.34 -16.43 -18.30
C SER A 581 0.11 -15.97 -18.12
N ASN A 582 0.92 -16.69 -17.34
CA ASN A 582 2.36 -16.41 -17.19
C ASN A 582 3.12 -16.56 -18.53
N LEU A 583 2.80 -17.57 -19.35
CA LEU A 583 3.42 -17.76 -20.66
C LEU A 583 3.01 -16.65 -21.66
N ILE A 584 1.74 -16.27 -21.65
CA ILE A 584 1.21 -15.16 -22.47
C ILE A 584 1.89 -13.85 -22.09
N GLU A 585 2.06 -13.58 -20.80
CA GLU A 585 2.75 -12.38 -20.31
C GLU A 585 4.22 -12.35 -20.72
N ILE A 586 4.94 -13.46 -20.55
CA ILE A 586 6.33 -13.56 -20.99
C ILE A 586 6.43 -13.25 -22.49
N LEU A 587 5.55 -13.83 -23.31
CA LEU A 587 5.56 -13.59 -24.75
C LEU A 587 5.25 -12.13 -25.10
N GLY A 588 4.20 -11.56 -24.50
CA GLY A 588 3.83 -10.16 -24.69
C GLY A 588 4.97 -9.21 -24.34
N HIS A 589 5.75 -9.51 -23.30
CA HIS A 589 6.92 -8.70 -22.95
C HIS A 589 8.01 -8.73 -24.02
N PHE A 590 8.33 -9.90 -24.58
CA PHE A 590 9.38 -10.01 -25.60
C PHE A 590 8.95 -9.43 -26.95
N GLU A 591 7.67 -9.60 -27.32
CA GLU A 591 7.14 -9.09 -28.59
C GLU A 591 6.63 -7.65 -28.52
N GLY A 592 6.50 -7.08 -27.32
CA GLY A 592 5.93 -5.74 -27.12
C GLY A 592 4.42 -5.67 -27.41
N LYS A 593 3.72 -6.80 -27.32
CA LYS A 593 2.28 -6.93 -27.55
C LYS A 593 1.51 -7.01 -26.23
N SER A 594 0.26 -6.57 -26.25
CA SER A 594 -0.68 -6.75 -25.14
C SER A 594 -1.10 -8.21 -24.99
N CYS A 595 -1.55 -8.60 -23.79
CA CYS A 595 -2.02 -9.97 -23.52
C CYS A 595 -3.17 -10.36 -24.46
N ASP A 596 -4.07 -9.42 -24.78
CA ASP A 596 -5.23 -9.67 -25.64
C ASP A 596 -4.83 -9.88 -27.11
N GLU A 597 -3.81 -9.16 -27.59
CA GLU A 597 -3.25 -9.36 -28.93
C GLU A 597 -2.57 -10.73 -29.05
N VAL A 598 -1.80 -11.13 -28.03
CA VAL A 598 -1.17 -12.47 -27.98
C VAL A 598 -2.24 -13.56 -27.96
N VAL A 599 -3.30 -13.41 -27.16
CA VAL A 599 -4.40 -14.37 -27.14
C VAL A 599 -5.04 -14.47 -28.53
N SER A 600 -5.32 -13.33 -29.18
CA SER A 600 -5.94 -13.26 -30.51
C SER A 600 -5.11 -13.97 -31.59
N GLU A 601 -3.79 -13.80 -31.57
CA GLU A 601 -2.87 -14.45 -32.51
C GLU A 601 -2.82 -15.98 -32.33
N PHE A 602 -2.95 -16.45 -31.09
CA PHE A 602 -2.90 -17.87 -30.77
C PHE A 602 -4.28 -18.53 -30.57
N GLN A 603 -5.40 -17.86 -30.91
CA GLN A 603 -6.76 -18.39 -30.69
C GLN A 603 -7.00 -19.79 -31.25
N HIS A 604 -6.35 -20.14 -32.36
CA HIS A 604 -6.48 -21.44 -33.04
C HIS A 604 -5.29 -22.38 -32.80
N SER A 605 -4.35 -21.98 -31.96
CA SER A 605 -3.12 -22.72 -31.67
C SER A 605 -3.27 -23.59 -30.42
N SER A 606 -2.54 -24.70 -30.38
CA SER A 606 -2.48 -25.55 -29.19
C SER A 606 -1.57 -24.96 -28.11
N LEU A 607 -1.78 -25.32 -26.84
CA LEU A 607 -0.88 -24.99 -25.73
C LEU A 607 0.58 -25.42 -26.00
N ARG A 608 0.77 -26.53 -26.71
CA ARG A 608 2.10 -26.98 -27.13
C ARG A 608 2.74 -25.99 -28.10
N ALA A 609 2.00 -25.52 -29.08
CA ALA A 609 2.48 -24.52 -30.03
C ALA A 609 2.84 -23.20 -29.33
N LEU A 610 2.02 -22.76 -28.35
CA LEU A 610 2.35 -21.60 -27.52
C LEU A 610 3.67 -21.81 -26.77
N LYS A 611 3.85 -22.93 -26.06
CA LYS A 611 5.10 -23.23 -25.33
C LYS A 611 6.32 -23.25 -26.25
N GLU A 612 6.17 -23.81 -27.45
CA GLU A 612 7.24 -23.91 -28.43
C GLU A 612 7.63 -22.52 -28.96
N HIS A 613 6.65 -21.67 -29.26
CA HIS A 613 6.89 -20.29 -29.67
C HIS A 613 7.54 -19.44 -28.57
N VAL A 614 7.04 -19.54 -27.33
CA VAL A 614 7.64 -18.86 -26.17
C VAL A 614 9.09 -19.30 -25.98
N ALA A 615 9.38 -20.61 -26.08
CA ALA A 615 10.74 -21.11 -25.95
C ALA A 615 11.68 -20.57 -27.03
N ASN A 616 11.25 -20.58 -28.29
CA ASN A 616 12.02 -20.03 -29.40
C ASN A 616 12.29 -18.54 -29.19
N ARG A 617 11.26 -17.75 -28.85
CA ARG A 617 11.39 -16.31 -28.66
C ARG A 617 12.34 -15.97 -27.52
N VAL A 618 12.17 -16.61 -26.36
CA VAL A 618 13.05 -16.41 -25.19
C VAL A 618 14.48 -16.81 -25.52
N ALA A 619 14.70 -17.93 -26.22
CA ALA A 619 16.03 -18.39 -26.59
C ALA A 619 16.74 -17.40 -27.53
N ILE A 620 16.03 -16.86 -28.53
CA ILE A 620 16.57 -15.87 -29.47
C ILE A 620 16.95 -14.58 -28.75
N ASP A 621 16.06 -14.04 -27.89
CA ASP A 621 16.31 -12.76 -27.22
C ASP A 621 17.39 -12.86 -26.14
N LEU A 622 17.53 -14.02 -25.48
CA LEU A 622 18.58 -14.23 -24.47
C LEU A 622 19.93 -14.62 -25.07
N GLN A 623 19.98 -15.13 -26.31
CA GLN A 623 21.23 -15.53 -26.97
C GLN A 623 22.31 -14.43 -26.97
N PRO A 624 22.07 -13.19 -27.43
CA PRO A 624 23.11 -12.15 -27.44
C PRO A 624 23.59 -11.77 -26.03
N ILE A 625 22.69 -11.83 -25.04
CA ILE A 625 23.03 -11.57 -23.63
C ILE A 625 23.94 -12.68 -23.11
N ARG A 626 23.60 -13.94 -23.40
CA ARG A 626 24.38 -15.12 -22.99
C ARG A 626 25.79 -15.11 -23.60
N GLU A 627 25.88 -14.87 -24.91
CA GLU A 627 27.18 -14.83 -25.61
C GLU A 627 28.08 -13.72 -25.04
N LYS A 628 27.52 -12.53 -24.84
CA LYS A 628 28.25 -11.40 -24.24
C LYS A 628 28.66 -11.71 -22.79
N TYR A 629 27.80 -12.36 -22.01
CA TYR A 629 28.12 -12.79 -20.65
C TYR A 629 29.33 -13.73 -20.60
N PHE A 630 29.35 -14.78 -21.43
CA PHE A 630 30.48 -15.73 -21.45
C PHE A 630 31.78 -15.06 -21.91
N ALA A 631 31.72 -14.22 -22.96
CA ALA A 631 32.88 -13.45 -23.40
C ALA A 631 33.44 -12.52 -22.30
N LEU A 632 32.56 -11.88 -21.53
CA LEU A 632 32.96 -11.03 -20.40
C LEU A 632 33.56 -11.83 -19.24
N MET A 633 33.03 -13.02 -18.95
CA MET A 633 33.53 -13.88 -17.88
C MET A 633 34.92 -14.46 -18.18
N GLU A 634 35.26 -14.63 -19.46
CA GLU A 634 36.62 -14.99 -19.90
C GLU A 634 37.61 -13.82 -19.72
N ASN A 635 37.18 -12.58 -19.98
CA ASN A 635 38.00 -11.38 -19.84
C ASN A 635 37.92 -10.76 -18.44
N LYS A 636 38.61 -11.39 -17.48
CA LYS A 636 38.63 -10.95 -16.07
C LYS A 636 39.21 -9.54 -15.88
N THR A 637 40.26 -9.18 -16.63
CA THR A 637 40.92 -7.88 -16.52
C THR A 637 39.97 -6.75 -16.88
N TYR A 638 39.23 -6.90 -17.98
CA TYR A 638 38.25 -5.91 -18.41
C TYR A 638 37.15 -5.69 -17.36
N LEU A 639 36.63 -6.76 -16.75
CA LEU A 639 35.61 -6.64 -15.70
C LEU A 639 36.12 -5.87 -14.48
N GLU A 640 37.37 -6.12 -14.08
CA GLU A 640 37.99 -5.43 -12.95
C GLU A 640 38.27 -3.96 -13.27
N ASP A 641 38.74 -3.65 -14.49
CA ASP A 641 38.96 -2.28 -14.95
C ASP A 641 37.65 -1.47 -14.99
N VAL A 642 36.58 -2.03 -15.54
CA VAL A 642 35.28 -1.37 -15.60
C VAL A 642 34.69 -1.17 -14.21
N ALA A 643 34.80 -2.16 -13.33
CA ALA A 643 34.35 -2.03 -11.93
C ALA A 643 35.13 -0.94 -11.19
N ASN A 644 36.45 -0.86 -11.42
CA ASN A 644 37.29 0.17 -10.83
C ASN A 644 36.89 1.57 -11.33
N GLN A 645 36.66 1.75 -12.63
CA GLN A 645 36.21 3.02 -13.20
C GLN A 645 34.86 3.46 -12.61
N GLY A 646 33.89 2.54 -12.55
CA GLY A 646 32.59 2.82 -11.94
C GLY A 646 32.71 3.17 -10.45
N SER A 647 33.60 2.48 -9.72
CA SER A 647 33.86 2.78 -8.30
C SER A 647 34.45 4.17 -8.09
N GLN A 648 35.37 4.61 -8.97
CA GLN A 648 35.97 5.95 -8.90
C GLN A 648 34.93 7.04 -9.14
N ALA A 649 34.08 6.86 -10.16
CA ALA A 649 32.98 7.79 -10.44
C ALA A 649 31.98 7.86 -9.26
N ALA A 650 31.63 6.72 -8.68
CA ALA A 650 30.75 6.64 -7.53
C ALA A 650 31.37 7.28 -6.27
N ARG A 651 32.66 7.04 -6.00
CA ARG A 651 33.41 7.67 -4.89
C ARG A 651 33.42 9.18 -5.01
N SER A 652 33.81 9.71 -6.17
CA SER A 652 33.85 11.16 -6.41
C SER A 652 32.47 11.81 -6.19
N ASN A 653 31.39 11.14 -6.62
CA ASN A 653 30.04 11.64 -6.37
C ASN A 653 29.64 11.57 -4.89
N ALA A 654 29.99 10.49 -4.20
CA ALA A 654 29.67 10.28 -2.79
C ALA A 654 30.47 11.22 -1.86
N GLU A 655 31.73 11.47 -2.17
CA GLU A 655 32.62 12.38 -1.42
C GLU A 655 32.01 13.79 -1.34
N GLY A 656 31.50 14.32 -2.45
CA GLY A 656 30.86 15.64 -2.45
C GLY A 656 29.64 15.73 -1.51
N THR A 657 28.89 14.65 -1.35
CA THR A 657 27.80 14.57 -0.38
C THR A 657 28.33 14.44 1.04
N MET A 658 29.33 13.60 1.25
CA MET A 658 29.92 13.37 2.58
C MET A 658 30.58 14.62 3.15
N THR A 659 31.22 15.46 2.32
CA THR A 659 31.74 16.76 2.77
C THR A 659 30.63 17.64 3.34
N GLN A 660 29.49 17.76 2.65
CA GLN A 660 28.34 18.54 3.14
C GLN A 660 27.75 17.97 4.43
N VAL A 661 27.67 16.64 4.52
CA VAL A 661 27.19 15.95 5.72
C VAL A 661 28.12 16.19 6.90
N LYS A 662 29.43 16.06 6.72
CA LYS A 662 30.44 16.28 7.77
C LYS A 662 30.46 17.73 8.24
N GLU A 663 30.45 18.68 7.31
CA GLU A 663 30.40 20.10 7.62
C GLU A 663 29.18 20.45 8.49
N ALA A 664 28.00 19.93 8.14
CA ALA A 664 26.78 20.18 8.90
C ALA A 664 26.76 19.50 10.28
N LEU A 665 27.53 18.42 10.47
CA LEU A 665 27.70 17.73 11.74
C LEU A 665 28.86 18.29 12.59
N GLY A 666 29.72 19.13 11.99
CA GLY A 666 30.93 19.65 12.63
C GLY A 666 32.07 18.63 12.74
N LEU A 667 32.21 17.72 11.76
CA LEU A 667 33.24 16.67 11.70
C LEU A 667 34.39 16.97 10.73
#